data_AF-A0A937N7L2-F1
#
_entry.id   AF-A0A937N7L2-F1
#
_cell.length_a   1.000
_cell.length_b   1.000
_cell.length_c   1.000
_cell.angle_alpha   90.00
_cell.angle_beta   90.00
_cell.angle_gamma   90.00
#
_symmetry.space_group_name_H-M   'P 1'
#
loop_
_entity.id
_entity.type
_entity.pdbx_description
1 polymer ?
#
loop_
_entity_poly.entity_id
_entity_poly.type
_entity_poly.pdbx_seq_one_letter_code
_entity_poly.pdbx_strand_id
1 'polypeptide(L)'
;MGRVVILLVAVLTFATSVRAELVSQRWAGGGVPATHGKTISVVKDADGVRLVIDLSAVPSGATVVHASLFCFTIGDVQPTELARIVPPGGEPLELEAPWFRSFDTTDAVHAAKGELVLDVERFDNWDPSKTYLDIRYEGTAGKVPEQVTGVRVAHHDGQTFVMWTELPAFRPAKDKILWVARFASGQKDEQVADCPGVGHMGKPNLPAITNKTLRDLQGLDSKNAGRGVDVFRVREVPPVMYRIYRHSRPITAANLKDAELLGEKEPLSAYDGDMRRTYYRGEFLNQREIPESLIGTWCYDDYKPVMPGEGLFVHTPAESGKRYYAVTSVLAGTENASQIGSANSLAAPIDEARGTPRPVLQRIQLNNFRPETPEYWHILWPAPPRANLPGRPYHIVVTAPPKFTEGDPMDIVGFQRGFNMVNHNVKIPPDDALKLFVESQIGYFDSLCFSNGRGTLKSFRESRVGFFPEQYLLTMIRWCQDKWKPQRSGLYGTFMHFGVRHPEIFGYLSFGQYTAAYNYQWTRGSASLPRYLGPRELAVTAGGESGWEMFNLGYYLKKHPERDIPYMFLISGTGKTGGHTAEFGWQDDPRGWAALRDARQPFVAYWAGFRRDGEQYQAIQNGITWGKSLPAFANCSLDNNPGSGDPNDGDPYGQINGWLLWDSVDVVDEPIRWEMTVYVTGDCMENNCTVDVTPRHLKQFKPTAGQTFKWTNTTLADGKTIGSGTVKTDKWGLITLDQVTVTKGRNRLKITK
;
A
#
# COMPACT_ATOMS: atom_id res chain seq x y z
N MET A 1 24.88 49.06 82.34
CA MET A 1 23.57 49.27 81.68
C MET A 1 23.67 48.80 80.24
N GLY A 2 23.33 47.53 79.99
CA GLY A 2 23.37 46.90 78.66
C GLY A 2 22.05 47.11 77.92
N ARG A 3 22.14 47.53 76.65
CA ARG A 3 20.99 47.68 75.74
C ARG A 3 20.67 46.33 75.11
N VAL A 4 19.42 45.88 75.30
CA VAL A 4 18.85 44.70 74.65
C VAL A 4 18.34 45.12 73.27
N VAL A 5 18.78 44.42 72.22
CA VAL A 5 18.22 44.48 70.86
C VAL A 5 17.39 43.22 70.67
N ILE A 6 16.08 43.40 70.49
CA ILE A 6 15.15 42.31 70.14
C ILE A 6 15.19 42.12 68.62
N LEU A 7 15.65 40.96 68.17
CA LEU A 7 15.62 40.55 66.76
C LEU A 7 14.31 39.79 66.50
N LEU A 8 13.42 40.38 65.70
CA LEU A 8 12.20 39.73 65.21
C LEU A 8 12.56 38.85 63.99
N VAL A 9 12.50 37.53 64.14
CA VAL A 9 12.61 36.56 63.04
C VAL A 9 11.22 36.36 62.44
N ALA A 10 10.99 36.91 61.26
CA ALA A 10 9.81 36.62 60.46
C ALA A 10 9.99 35.25 59.77
N VAL A 11 9.20 34.26 60.18
CA VAL A 11 9.09 32.97 59.50
C VAL A 11 8.22 33.15 58.25
N LEU A 12 8.86 33.27 57.09
CA LEU A 12 8.20 33.19 55.78
C LEU A 12 7.86 31.72 55.50
N THR A 13 6.61 31.33 55.76
CA THR A 13 6.03 30.10 55.22
C THR A 13 5.89 30.25 53.71
N PHE A 14 6.81 29.65 52.95
CA PHE A 14 6.61 29.40 51.53
C PHE A 14 5.46 28.40 51.38
N ALA A 15 4.26 28.88 51.05
CA ALA A 15 3.22 28.04 50.51
C ALA A 15 3.70 27.58 49.13
N THR A 16 4.20 26.34 49.05
CA THR A 16 4.41 25.66 47.76
C THR A 16 3.05 25.52 47.11
N SER A 17 2.72 26.38 46.14
CA SER A 17 1.56 26.16 45.28
C SER A 17 1.80 24.82 44.56
N VAL A 18 1.07 23.79 44.94
CA VAL A 18 1.05 22.52 44.18
C VAL A 18 0.53 22.88 42.80
N ARG A 19 1.44 22.91 41.82
CA ARG A 19 1.11 23.26 40.44
C ARG A 19 0.23 22.12 39.92
N ALA A 20 -0.93 22.45 39.35
CA ALA A 20 -1.77 21.43 38.75
C ALA A 20 -1.00 20.72 37.61
N GLU A 21 -1.00 19.39 37.65
CA GLU A 21 -0.35 18.51 36.69
C GLU A 21 -1.36 18.08 35.63
N LEU A 22 -0.88 17.68 34.44
CA LEU A 22 -1.74 17.03 33.46
C LEU A 22 -2.02 15.59 33.89
N VAL A 23 -3.29 15.27 34.12
CA VAL A 23 -3.77 13.91 34.37
C VAL A 23 -4.48 13.42 33.12
N SER A 24 -4.20 12.19 32.71
CA SER A 24 -4.75 11.58 31.49
C SER A 24 -5.14 10.13 31.78
N GLN A 25 -6.45 9.87 31.69
CA GLN A 25 -7.09 8.64 32.17
C GLN A 25 -8.17 8.16 31.20
N ARG A 26 -8.56 6.89 31.34
CA ARG A 26 -9.57 6.23 30.47
C ARG A 26 -10.78 5.75 31.25
N TRP A 27 -11.95 5.96 30.66
CA TRP A 27 -13.25 5.42 31.05
C TRP A 27 -13.70 4.42 30.00
N ALA A 28 -14.15 3.24 30.41
CA ALA A 28 -14.60 2.23 29.45
C ALA A 28 -15.64 1.26 30.03
N GLY A 29 -16.31 0.53 29.14
CA GLY A 29 -17.22 -0.56 29.49
C GLY A 29 -16.49 -1.82 29.97
N GLY A 30 -17.25 -2.87 30.26
CA GLY A 30 -16.67 -4.18 30.59
C GLY A 30 -15.96 -4.80 29.38
N GLY A 31 -14.65 -5.05 29.49
CA GLY A 31 -13.86 -5.74 28.46
C GLY A 31 -12.75 -4.90 27.81
N VAL A 32 -12.73 -3.59 28.05
CA VAL A 32 -11.63 -2.70 27.62
C VAL A 32 -10.77 -2.33 28.83
N PRO A 33 -9.43 -2.51 28.78
CA PRO A 33 -8.56 -2.03 29.84
C PRO A 33 -8.63 -0.51 30.01
N ALA A 34 -8.99 -0.06 31.21
CA ALA A 34 -9.24 1.35 31.52
C ALA A 34 -8.92 1.68 32.98
N THR A 35 -8.60 2.95 33.25
CA THR A 35 -8.37 3.48 34.60
C THR A 35 -9.64 3.32 35.42
N HIS A 36 -10.76 3.65 34.79
CA HIS A 36 -12.11 3.60 35.33
C HIS A 36 -12.93 2.63 34.49
N GLY A 37 -12.83 1.33 34.80
CA GLY A 37 -13.57 0.28 34.10
C GLY A 37 -15.03 0.17 34.56
N LYS A 38 -15.90 -0.34 33.67
CA LYS A 38 -17.35 -0.47 33.89
C LYS A 38 -18.07 0.87 34.14
N THR A 39 -17.51 1.97 33.64
CA THR A 39 -18.09 3.33 33.76
C THR A 39 -18.86 3.74 32.52
N ILE A 40 -18.68 3.05 31.39
CA ILE A 40 -19.49 3.24 30.19
C ILE A 40 -20.52 2.12 30.08
N SER A 41 -21.77 2.51 29.88
CA SER A 41 -22.87 1.60 29.59
C SER A 41 -23.63 2.05 28.33
N VAL A 42 -24.18 1.09 27.60
CA VAL A 42 -25.04 1.35 26.44
C VAL A 42 -26.47 1.04 26.85
N VAL A 43 -27.31 2.06 26.89
CA VAL A 43 -28.73 1.94 27.19
C VAL A 43 -29.49 1.96 25.87
N LYS A 44 -30.38 0.98 25.68
CA LYS A 44 -31.27 0.92 24.52
C LYS A 44 -32.70 0.82 25.00
N ASP A 45 -33.53 1.78 24.61
CA ASP A 45 -34.94 1.87 24.98
C ASP A 45 -35.78 2.41 23.82
N ALA A 46 -37.01 2.87 24.10
CA ALA A 46 -37.92 3.40 23.11
C ALA A 46 -37.47 4.75 22.51
N ASP A 47 -36.65 5.51 23.24
CA ASP A 47 -36.18 6.83 22.85
C ASP A 47 -34.88 6.76 22.02
N GLY A 48 -34.17 5.62 22.05
CA GLY A 48 -33.06 5.34 21.16
C GLY A 48 -31.93 4.54 21.81
N VAL A 49 -30.71 4.79 21.33
CA VAL A 49 -29.47 4.21 21.88
C VAL A 49 -28.65 5.33 22.51
N ARG A 50 -28.24 5.13 23.77
CA ARG A 50 -27.49 6.12 24.56
C ARG A 50 -26.22 5.52 25.13
N LEU A 51 -25.15 6.29 25.09
CA LEU A 51 -23.94 6.06 25.86
C LEU A 51 -24.05 6.82 27.18
N VAL A 52 -24.03 6.12 28.31
CA VAL A 52 -24.02 6.71 29.64
C VAL A 52 -22.65 6.47 30.26
N ILE A 53 -21.98 7.55 30.63
CA ILE A 53 -20.59 7.56 31.11
C ILE A 53 -20.56 8.18 32.52
N ASP A 54 -20.16 7.39 33.51
CA ASP A 54 -19.91 7.85 34.87
C ASP A 54 -18.60 8.65 34.93
N LEU A 55 -18.72 9.96 35.14
CA LEU A 55 -17.60 10.91 35.25
C LEU A 55 -17.31 11.33 36.69
N SER A 56 -17.88 10.65 37.69
CA SER A 56 -17.69 10.99 39.12
C SER A 56 -16.23 10.96 39.58
N ALA A 57 -15.37 10.24 38.85
CA ALA A 57 -13.93 10.20 39.10
C ALA A 57 -13.17 11.45 38.59
N VAL A 58 -13.77 12.27 37.72
CA VAL A 58 -13.20 13.57 37.33
C VAL A 58 -13.42 14.54 38.50
N PRO A 59 -12.38 15.17 39.06
CA PRO A 59 -12.55 16.09 40.18
C PRO A 59 -13.48 17.24 39.84
N SER A 60 -14.38 17.59 40.77
CA SER A 60 -15.29 18.73 40.59
C SER A 60 -14.50 20.03 40.38
N GLY A 61 -14.81 20.74 39.29
CA GLY A 61 -14.12 21.98 38.91
C GLY A 61 -12.74 21.77 38.25
N ALA A 62 -12.35 20.54 37.91
CA ALA A 62 -11.14 20.29 37.15
C ALA A 62 -11.20 20.96 35.77
N THR A 63 -10.11 21.60 35.36
CA THR A 63 -9.97 22.13 33.99
C THR A 63 -9.76 20.96 33.04
N VAL A 64 -10.79 20.58 32.28
CA VAL A 64 -10.67 19.60 31.19
C VAL A 64 -9.88 20.25 30.06
N VAL A 65 -8.72 19.68 29.75
CA VAL A 65 -7.84 20.13 28.67
C VAL A 65 -8.34 19.58 27.34
N HIS A 66 -8.73 18.30 27.32
CA HIS A 66 -9.18 17.61 26.13
C HIS A 66 -9.87 16.29 26.48
N ALA A 67 -10.89 15.89 25.74
CA ALA A 67 -11.49 14.56 25.87
C ALA A 67 -11.84 13.96 24.50
N SER A 68 -11.51 12.69 24.30
CA SER A 68 -11.70 11.99 23.02
C SER A 68 -12.48 10.68 23.24
N LEU A 69 -13.62 10.54 22.58
CA LEU A 69 -14.42 9.31 22.59
C LEU A 69 -13.99 8.42 21.41
N PHE A 70 -13.29 7.34 21.70
CA PHE A 70 -12.87 6.36 20.71
C PHE A 70 -13.98 5.34 20.45
N CYS A 71 -14.32 5.18 19.18
CA CYS A 71 -15.33 4.23 18.73
C CYS A 71 -14.78 3.35 17.60
N PHE A 72 -15.37 2.17 17.44
CA PHE A 72 -14.93 1.17 16.49
C PHE A 72 -16.11 0.60 15.73
N THR A 73 -15.86 0.10 14.53
CA THR A 73 -16.85 -0.65 13.76
C THR A 73 -16.50 -2.13 13.75
N ILE A 74 -17.53 -2.98 13.62
CA ILE A 74 -17.36 -4.42 13.48
C ILE A 74 -16.56 -4.69 12.20
N GLY A 75 -15.41 -5.34 12.35
CA GLY A 75 -14.52 -5.70 11.24
C GLY A 75 -13.78 -4.53 10.59
N ASP A 76 -13.69 -3.37 11.28
CA ASP A 76 -13.06 -2.13 10.79
C ASP A 76 -13.65 -1.65 9.44
N VAL A 77 -14.96 -1.89 9.25
CA VAL A 77 -15.70 -1.47 8.08
C VAL A 77 -15.93 0.03 8.13
N GLN A 78 -15.65 0.73 7.03
CA GLN A 78 -15.95 2.15 6.91
C GLN A 78 -17.48 2.37 6.93
N PRO A 79 -18.02 3.30 7.75
CA PRO A 79 -19.45 3.62 7.77
C PRO A 79 -19.97 4.07 6.39
N THR A 80 -21.25 3.80 6.10
CA THR A 80 -21.88 4.32 4.88
C THR A 80 -22.33 5.76 5.07
N GLU A 81 -23.01 6.02 6.19
CA GLU A 81 -23.45 7.34 6.61
C GLU A 81 -22.56 7.91 7.70
N LEU A 82 -22.58 9.25 7.84
CA LEU A 82 -21.86 9.96 8.90
C LEU A 82 -22.33 9.43 10.26
N ALA A 83 -21.37 8.97 11.07
CA ALA A 83 -21.64 8.62 12.46
C ALA A 83 -22.01 9.89 13.23
N ARG A 84 -23.15 9.86 13.92
CA ARG A 84 -23.73 10.97 14.68
C ARG A 84 -23.94 10.52 16.12
N ILE A 85 -23.10 11.07 17.00
CA ILE A 85 -23.21 10.97 18.45
C ILE A 85 -23.42 12.40 18.95
N VAL A 86 -24.44 12.62 19.78
CA VAL A 86 -24.94 13.95 20.11
C VAL A 86 -25.03 14.08 21.64
N PRO A 87 -24.45 15.12 22.26
CA PRO A 87 -24.68 15.42 23.66
C PRO A 87 -26.10 16.02 23.85
N PRO A 88 -26.68 15.93 25.05
CA PRO A 88 -28.09 16.28 25.26
C PRO A 88 -28.31 17.77 25.00
N GLY A 89 -29.16 18.11 24.02
CA GLY A 89 -29.43 19.49 23.63
C GLY A 89 -28.28 20.21 22.90
N GLY A 90 -27.27 19.48 22.41
CA GLY A 90 -26.14 20.03 21.65
C GLY A 90 -26.09 19.57 20.19
N GLU A 91 -25.00 19.91 19.51
CA GLU A 91 -24.71 19.50 18.13
C GLU A 91 -23.92 18.17 18.08
N PRO A 92 -23.96 17.42 16.97
CA PRO A 92 -23.17 16.22 16.81
C PRO A 92 -21.67 16.45 17.05
N LEU A 93 -21.04 15.51 17.76
CA LEU A 93 -19.61 15.56 18.05
C LEU A 93 -18.79 15.47 16.74
N GLU A 94 -17.67 16.19 16.70
CA GLU A 94 -16.78 16.21 15.53
C GLU A 94 -15.75 15.08 15.56
N LEU A 95 -15.44 14.51 14.40
CA LEU A 95 -14.37 13.51 14.27
C LEU A 95 -12.97 14.15 14.32
N GLU A 96 -12.07 13.56 15.09
CA GLU A 96 -10.72 14.09 15.30
C GLU A 96 -9.74 13.67 14.21
N ALA A 97 -9.17 14.65 13.52
CA ALA A 97 -8.08 14.46 12.57
C ALA A 97 -6.76 14.10 13.30
N PRO A 98 -5.77 13.49 12.61
CA PRO A 98 -5.78 13.03 11.22
C PRO A 98 -6.27 11.59 11.04
N TRP A 99 -6.48 10.85 12.13
CA TRP A 99 -6.83 9.42 12.08
C TRP A 99 -8.33 9.18 11.97
N PHE A 100 -9.16 10.12 12.41
CA PHE A 100 -10.63 10.06 12.38
C PHE A 100 -11.16 8.77 13.03
N ARG A 101 -10.63 8.43 14.22
CA ARG A 101 -11.00 7.23 15.01
C ARG A 101 -11.72 7.55 16.33
N SER A 102 -11.87 8.83 16.62
CA SER A 102 -12.45 9.34 17.85
C SER A 102 -13.21 10.62 17.57
N PHE A 103 -14.11 10.95 18.50
CA PHE A 103 -14.87 12.18 18.50
C PHE A 103 -14.34 13.11 19.59
N ASP A 104 -14.20 14.40 19.28
CA ASP A 104 -13.90 15.41 20.30
C ASP A 104 -15.12 15.53 21.20
N THR A 105 -14.91 15.25 22.48
CA THR A 105 -15.93 15.29 23.54
C THR A 105 -15.60 16.31 24.63
N THR A 106 -14.62 17.18 24.38
CA THR A 106 -14.08 18.11 25.38
C THR A 106 -15.18 18.97 26.00
N ASP A 107 -16.00 19.63 25.17
CA ASP A 107 -17.07 20.51 25.65
C ASP A 107 -18.19 19.73 26.35
N ALA A 108 -18.53 18.54 25.85
CA ALA A 108 -19.56 17.68 26.43
C ALA A 108 -19.14 17.19 27.83
N VAL A 109 -17.88 16.78 27.99
CA VAL A 109 -17.31 16.39 29.29
C VAL A 109 -17.25 17.60 30.23
N HIS A 110 -16.88 18.78 29.73
CA HIS A 110 -16.86 20.01 30.53
C HIS A 110 -18.25 20.42 31.03
N ALA A 111 -19.30 20.22 30.22
CA ALA A 111 -20.68 20.54 30.59
C ALA A 111 -21.34 19.52 31.54
N ALA A 112 -20.82 18.28 31.57
CA ALA A 112 -21.37 17.18 32.35
C ALA A 112 -21.22 17.39 33.87
N LYS A 113 -22.22 16.93 34.64
CA LYS A 113 -22.25 17.05 36.12
C LYS A 113 -22.15 15.67 36.77
N GLY A 114 -20.98 15.05 36.66
CA GLY A 114 -20.69 13.72 37.21
C GLY A 114 -21.20 12.56 36.35
N GLU A 115 -22.09 12.80 35.40
CA GLU A 115 -22.53 11.83 34.40
C GLU A 115 -22.62 12.52 33.03
N LEU A 116 -22.14 11.86 31.99
CA LEU A 116 -22.29 12.27 30.59
C LEU A 116 -23.18 11.28 29.86
N VAL A 117 -24.26 11.76 29.27
CA VAL A 117 -25.15 10.98 28.41
C VAL A 117 -24.95 11.46 26.98
N LEU A 118 -24.74 10.55 26.04
CA LEU A 118 -24.63 10.86 24.61
C LEU A 118 -25.64 10.03 23.82
N ASP A 119 -26.47 10.68 23.02
CA ASP A 119 -27.42 10.03 22.12
C ASP A 119 -26.68 9.55 20.86
N VAL A 120 -26.82 8.26 20.54
CA VAL A 120 -26.27 7.69 19.30
C VAL A 120 -27.38 7.69 18.24
N GLU A 121 -27.54 8.83 17.57
CA GLU A 121 -28.56 9.03 16.54
C GLU A 121 -28.34 8.10 15.33
N ARG A 122 -27.07 7.88 14.96
CA ARG A 122 -26.69 7.04 13.81
C ARG A 122 -25.25 6.55 13.92
N PHE A 123 -25.02 5.25 13.83
CA PHE A 123 -23.66 4.71 13.77
C PHE A 123 -23.64 3.31 13.13
N ASP A 124 -23.39 3.26 11.82
CA ASP A 124 -23.37 2.00 11.07
C ASP A 124 -22.28 1.05 11.57
N ASN A 125 -22.64 -0.22 11.78
CA ASN A 125 -21.75 -1.29 12.23
C ASN A 125 -20.96 -0.96 13.52
N TRP A 126 -21.47 -0.08 14.37
CA TRP A 126 -20.81 0.28 15.62
C TRP A 126 -20.59 -0.94 16.53
N ASP A 127 -19.37 -1.05 17.07
CA ASP A 127 -18.98 -2.02 18.10
C ASP A 127 -18.88 -1.29 19.47
N PRO A 128 -19.99 -1.21 20.23
CA PRO A 128 -19.98 -0.56 21.53
C PRO A 128 -19.02 -1.19 22.54
N SER A 129 -18.72 -2.49 22.39
CA SER A 129 -17.90 -3.23 23.37
C SER A 129 -16.45 -2.78 23.43
N LYS A 130 -15.99 -2.07 22.40
CA LYS A 130 -14.63 -1.50 22.31
C LYS A 130 -14.58 0.00 22.57
N THR A 131 -15.73 0.64 22.82
CA THR A 131 -15.81 2.09 22.99
C THR A 131 -15.20 2.51 24.33
N TYR A 132 -14.40 3.58 24.32
CA TYR A 132 -13.82 4.17 25.52
C TYR A 132 -13.66 5.68 25.37
N LEU A 133 -13.61 6.38 26.50
CA LEU A 133 -13.41 7.82 26.59
C LEU A 133 -12.08 8.09 27.29
N ASP A 134 -11.18 8.82 26.63
CA ASP A 134 -9.96 9.33 27.23
C ASP A 134 -10.16 10.80 27.62
N ILE A 135 -9.85 11.16 28.87
CA ILE A 135 -9.98 12.53 29.38
C ILE A 135 -8.62 12.99 29.89
N ARG A 136 -8.21 14.18 29.46
CA ARG A 136 -7.06 14.92 29.98
C ARG A 136 -7.55 16.15 30.74
N TYR A 137 -7.09 16.32 31.98
CA TYR A 137 -7.50 17.44 32.83
C TYR A 137 -6.37 17.87 33.76
N GLU A 138 -6.45 19.10 34.27
CA GLU A 138 -5.51 19.61 35.27
C GLU A 138 -5.90 19.11 36.67
N GLY A 139 -4.97 18.48 37.37
CA GLY A 139 -5.21 17.89 38.68
C GLY A 139 -3.93 17.42 39.38
N THR A 140 -4.09 16.56 40.38
CA THR A 140 -2.95 15.88 41.02
C THR A 140 -2.83 14.48 40.46
N ALA A 141 -1.66 14.11 39.92
CA ALA A 141 -1.47 12.75 39.41
C ALA A 141 -1.57 11.74 40.57
N GLY A 142 -2.39 10.71 40.37
CA GLY A 142 -2.45 9.54 41.26
C GLY A 142 -1.27 8.60 41.02
N LYS A 143 -1.50 7.30 41.20
CA LYS A 143 -0.51 6.28 40.84
C LYS A 143 -0.36 6.21 39.31
N VAL A 144 0.78 6.67 38.80
CA VAL A 144 1.14 6.59 37.37
C VAL A 144 1.97 5.34 37.06
N PRO A 145 1.93 4.81 35.82
CA PRO A 145 2.75 3.68 35.42
C PRO A 145 4.24 4.04 35.29
N GLU A 146 5.09 3.01 35.19
CA GLU A 146 6.51 3.19 34.84
C GLU A 146 6.65 3.91 33.49
N GLN A 147 7.63 4.80 33.39
CA GLN A 147 7.89 5.56 32.17
C GLN A 147 8.89 4.83 31.26
N VAL A 148 8.70 4.97 29.94
CA VAL A 148 9.73 4.57 28.97
C VAL A 148 11.02 5.37 29.16
N THR A 149 12.12 4.87 28.63
CA THR A 149 13.43 5.55 28.69
C THR A 149 14.13 5.52 27.34
N GLY A 150 15.25 6.23 27.21
CA GLY A 150 16.11 6.16 26.03
C GLY A 150 15.47 6.72 24.76
N VAL A 151 14.58 7.71 24.90
CA VAL A 151 13.95 8.37 23.75
C VAL A 151 15.01 9.04 22.88
N ARG A 152 15.04 8.66 21.60
CA ARG A 152 15.91 9.25 20.58
C ARG A 152 15.16 9.36 19.27
N VAL A 153 15.61 10.31 18.44
CA VAL A 153 14.96 10.59 17.17
C VAL A 153 15.99 10.75 16.07
N ALA A 154 15.73 10.15 14.92
CA ALA A 154 16.48 10.36 13.69
C ALA A 154 15.54 10.94 12.62
N HIS A 155 16.03 11.84 11.78
CA HIS A 155 15.29 12.37 10.64
C HIS A 155 16.16 12.30 9.38
N HIS A 156 15.63 11.68 8.33
CA HIS A 156 16.20 11.73 7.00
C HIS A 156 15.16 11.36 5.94
N ASP A 157 15.41 11.77 4.69
CA ASP A 157 14.58 11.47 3.53
C ASP A 157 13.07 11.75 3.72
N GLY A 158 12.74 12.80 4.48
CA GLY A 158 11.34 13.19 4.76
C GLY A 158 10.62 12.30 5.76
N GLN A 159 11.34 11.47 6.52
CA GLN A 159 10.79 10.62 7.59
C GLN A 159 11.51 10.88 8.92
N THR A 160 10.74 10.90 10.00
CA THR A 160 11.19 11.04 11.38
C THR A 160 10.93 9.75 12.13
N PHE A 161 11.98 9.13 12.66
CA PHE A 161 11.96 7.87 13.38
C PHE A 161 12.14 8.15 14.87
N VAL A 162 11.10 7.93 15.65
CA VAL A 162 11.10 8.07 17.11
C VAL A 162 11.25 6.69 17.73
N MET A 163 12.29 6.51 18.54
CA MET A 163 12.64 5.23 19.16
C MET A 163 12.77 5.39 20.67
N TRP A 164 12.44 4.34 21.42
CA TRP A 164 12.53 4.33 22.89
C TRP A 164 12.75 2.90 23.40
N THR A 165 13.27 2.76 24.61
CA THR A 165 13.31 1.47 25.32
C THR A 165 11.92 1.18 25.90
N GLU A 166 11.33 0.04 25.52
CA GLU A 166 9.99 -0.36 25.98
C GLU A 166 9.98 -0.72 27.47
N LEU A 167 8.81 -0.89 28.08
CA LEU A 167 8.72 -1.37 29.47
C LEU A 167 9.28 -2.80 29.63
N PRO A 168 9.80 -3.18 30.81
CA PRO A 168 10.47 -4.47 31.02
C PRO A 168 9.68 -5.71 30.57
N ALA A 169 8.35 -5.67 30.67
CA ALA A 169 7.47 -6.77 30.26
C ALA A 169 7.54 -7.13 28.76
N PHE A 170 8.04 -6.23 27.92
CA PHE A 170 8.12 -6.38 26.46
C PHE A 170 9.55 -6.49 25.95
N ARG A 171 10.53 -6.59 26.86
CA ARG A 171 11.94 -6.77 26.50
C ARG A 171 12.26 -8.27 26.47
N PRO A 172 12.82 -8.79 25.37
CA PRO A 172 13.34 -10.15 25.39
C PRO A 172 14.51 -10.26 26.39
N ALA A 173 14.66 -11.44 26.99
CA ALA A 173 15.87 -11.74 27.76
C ALA A 173 17.10 -11.69 26.83
N LYS A 174 18.27 -11.31 27.38
CA LYS A 174 19.49 -11.09 26.58
C LYS A 174 19.91 -12.34 25.80
N ASP A 175 19.73 -13.53 26.36
CA ASP A 175 20.02 -14.83 25.74
C ASP A 175 19.04 -15.21 24.62
N LYS A 176 17.93 -14.46 24.45
CA LYS A 176 16.96 -14.62 23.37
C LYS A 176 17.20 -13.67 22.19
N ILE A 177 18.16 -12.77 22.32
CA ILE A 177 18.58 -11.88 21.24
C ILE A 177 19.64 -12.60 20.42
N LEU A 178 19.33 -12.83 19.14
CA LEU A 178 20.19 -13.48 18.16
C LEU A 178 20.78 -12.43 17.21
N TRP A 179 21.92 -12.73 16.60
CA TRP A 179 22.56 -11.85 15.61
C TRP A 179 22.62 -12.56 14.26
N VAL A 180 21.83 -12.11 13.29
CA VAL A 180 21.77 -12.73 11.96
C VAL A 180 22.92 -12.19 11.11
N ALA A 181 23.90 -13.05 10.84
CA ALA A 181 25.05 -12.72 9.99
C ALA A 181 24.71 -12.84 8.50
N ARG A 182 23.76 -13.71 8.14
CA ARG A 182 23.33 -13.91 6.75
C ARG A 182 21.88 -14.37 6.66
N PHE A 183 21.06 -13.67 5.87
CA PHE A 183 19.70 -14.08 5.52
C PHE A 183 19.70 -14.90 4.23
N ALA A 184 18.81 -15.89 4.14
CA ALA A 184 18.64 -16.74 2.96
C ALA A 184 17.16 -17.08 2.71
N SER A 185 16.77 -17.28 1.45
CA SER A 185 15.40 -17.57 1.06
C SER A 185 15.06 -19.06 1.28
N GLY A 186 14.68 -19.43 2.50
CA GLY A 186 14.38 -20.81 2.88
C GLY A 186 15.25 -21.30 4.03
N GLN A 187 14.75 -22.29 4.79
CA GLN A 187 15.22 -22.60 6.16
C GLN A 187 16.69 -22.99 6.32
N LYS A 188 17.39 -23.48 5.29
CA LYS A 188 18.63 -24.24 5.49
C LYS A 188 19.91 -23.41 5.54
N ASP A 189 19.86 -22.13 5.15
CA ASP A 189 21.07 -21.37 4.83
C ASP A 189 21.21 -20.04 5.61
N GLU A 190 20.26 -19.72 6.50
CA GLU A 190 20.40 -18.59 7.43
C GLU A 190 21.57 -18.85 8.40
N GLN A 191 22.41 -17.84 8.63
CA GLN A 191 23.53 -17.93 9.57
C GLN A 191 23.32 -16.97 10.72
N VAL A 192 23.33 -17.53 11.93
CA VAL A 192 23.29 -16.78 13.19
C VAL A 192 24.69 -16.73 13.78
N ALA A 193 25.03 -15.61 14.38
CA ALA A 193 26.23 -15.34 15.14
C ALA A 193 25.86 -15.07 16.61
N ASP A 194 26.85 -15.21 17.49
CA ASP A 194 26.66 -15.05 18.94
C ASP A 194 26.69 -13.58 19.39
N CYS A 195 27.16 -12.67 18.53
CA CYS A 195 27.41 -11.28 18.89
C CYS A 195 27.24 -10.29 17.71
N PRO A 196 27.17 -8.98 17.99
CA PRO A 196 27.33 -7.96 16.96
C PRO A 196 28.67 -8.16 16.24
N GLY A 197 28.69 -7.92 14.94
CA GLY A 197 29.89 -8.12 14.13
C GLY A 197 29.67 -7.80 12.67
N VAL A 198 30.63 -8.19 11.84
CA VAL A 198 30.53 -8.07 10.38
C VAL A 198 29.94 -9.37 9.83
N GLY A 199 28.78 -9.25 9.21
CA GLY A 199 28.09 -10.32 8.51
C GLY A 199 28.34 -10.28 7.00
N HIS A 200 27.37 -10.80 6.26
CA HIS A 200 27.45 -10.98 4.82
C HIS A 200 27.64 -9.65 4.07
N MET A 201 28.51 -9.66 3.04
CA MET A 201 28.88 -8.49 2.22
C MET A 201 29.37 -7.27 3.02
N GLY A 202 30.05 -7.51 4.15
CA GLY A 202 30.59 -6.42 4.97
C GLY A 202 29.52 -5.62 5.74
N LYS A 203 28.26 -6.09 5.74
CA LYS A 203 27.16 -5.47 6.49
C LYS A 203 27.17 -5.93 7.94
N PRO A 204 26.63 -5.15 8.90
CA PRO A 204 26.57 -5.59 10.29
C PRO A 204 25.65 -6.81 10.46
N ASN A 205 25.95 -7.67 11.44
CA ASN A 205 24.98 -8.66 11.92
C ASN A 205 23.74 -7.94 12.44
N LEU A 206 22.55 -8.36 12.02
CA LEU A 206 21.28 -7.72 12.41
C LEU A 206 20.64 -8.45 13.60
N PRO A 207 20.14 -7.73 14.63
CA PRO A 207 19.53 -8.36 15.78
C PRO A 207 18.16 -8.95 15.41
N ALA A 208 17.83 -10.08 15.99
CA ALA A 208 16.54 -10.75 15.82
C ALA A 208 16.15 -11.50 17.09
N ILE A 209 14.88 -11.90 17.16
CA ILE A 209 14.37 -12.90 18.10
C ILE A 209 13.69 -14.02 17.33
N THR A 210 13.36 -15.14 17.99
CA THR A 210 12.53 -16.17 17.35
C THR A 210 11.05 -15.77 17.38
N ASN A 211 10.25 -16.29 16.45
CA ASN A 211 8.78 -16.13 16.49
C ASN A 211 8.20 -16.66 17.80
N LYS A 212 8.77 -17.74 18.36
CA LYS A 212 8.41 -18.20 19.71
C LYS A 212 8.61 -17.10 20.76
N THR A 213 9.78 -16.48 20.81
CA THR A 213 10.05 -15.39 21.76
C THR A 213 9.08 -14.23 21.55
N LEU A 214 8.78 -13.86 20.30
CA LEU A 214 7.80 -12.83 20.00
C LEU A 214 6.41 -13.20 20.54
N ARG A 215 5.94 -14.42 20.29
CA ARG A 215 4.65 -14.94 20.79
C ARG A 215 4.60 -14.96 22.32
N ASP A 216 5.67 -15.38 22.98
CA ASP A 216 5.79 -15.39 24.45
C ASP A 216 5.69 -13.97 25.06
N LEU A 217 6.35 -12.98 24.44
CA LEU A 217 6.26 -11.56 24.81
C LEU A 217 4.86 -11.00 24.56
N GLN A 218 4.24 -11.42 23.46
CA GLN A 218 2.85 -11.08 23.16
C GLN A 218 1.86 -11.77 24.09
N GLY A 219 2.23 -12.84 24.81
CA GLY A 219 1.29 -13.68 25.59
C GLY A 219 0.38 -14.55 24.73
N LEU A 220 0.82 -14.86 23.50
CA LEU A 220 0.06 -15.62 22.50
C LEU A 220 0.72 -16.97 22.21
N ASP A 221 -0.06 -17.91 21.69
CA ASP A 221 0.42 -19.13 21.05
C ASP A 221 -0.35 -19.37 19.75
N SER A 222 0.08 -20.33 18.94
CA SER A 222 -0.51 -20.61 17.63
C SER A 222 -0.67 -22.11 17.37
N LYS A 223 -1.73 -22.47 16.62
CA LYS A 223 -1.99 -23.84 16.16
C LYS A 223 -2.55 -23.86 14.74
N ASN A 224 -2.57 -25.05 14.13
CA ASN A 224 -3.14 -25.27 12.80
C ASN A 224 -4.68 -25.19 12.83
N ALA A 225 -5.27 -24.47 11.87
CA ALA A 225 -6.72 -24.26 11.71
C ALA A 225 -7.32 -24.88 10.43
N GLY A 226 -6.60 -25.76 9.72
CA GLY A 226 -7.00 -26.31 8.43
C GLY A 226 -6.75 -25.35 7.27
N ARG A 227 -7.38 -24.16 7.28
CA ARG A 227 -7.04 -23.01 6.42
C ARG A 227 -6.62 -21.83 7.30
N GLY A 228 -5.35 -21.45 7.23
CA GLY A 228 -4.78 -20.40 8.09
C GLY A 228 -4.24 -20.93 9.42
N VAL A 229 -3.79 -20.00 10.27
CA VAL A 229 -3.20 -20.25 11.58
C VAL A 229 -4.11 -19.63 12.65
N ASP A 230 -4.51 -20.43 13.63
CA ASP A 230 -5.24 -19.96 14.81
C ASP A 230 -4.22 -19.42 15.81
N VAL A 231 -4.30 -18.12 16.12
CA VAL A 231 -3.51 -17.46 17.17
C VAL A 231 -4.43 -17.18 18.34
N PHE A 232 -4.02 -17.55 19.56
CA PHE A 232 -4.85 -17.43 20.75
C PHE A 232 -4.04 -16.98 21.97
N ARG A 233 -4.72 -16.32 22.91
CA ARG A 233 -4.16 -15.82 24.18
C ARG A 233 -3.88 -17.00 25.11
N VAL A 234 -2.65 -17.10 25.61
CA VAL A 234 -2.25 -18.12 26.62
C VAL A 234 -1.84 -17.50 27.95
N ARG A 235 -1.51 -16.20 27.95
CA ARG A 235 -1.14 -15.45 29.15
C ARG A 235 -1.56 -13.99 28.99
N GLU A 236 -2.09 -13.41 30.05
CA GLU A 236 -2.35 -11.98 30.12
C GLU A 236 -1.04 -11.19 30.06
N VAL A 237 -1.06 -10.12 29.27
CA VAL A 237 0.04 -9.16 29.18
C VAL A 237 -0.46 -7.80 29.66
N PRO A 238 0.39 -7.00 30.31
CA PRO A 238 0.00 -5.66 30.72
C PRO A 238 -0.56 -4.87 29.53
N PRO A 239 -1.74 -4.23 29.65
CA PRO A 239 -2.37 -3.48 28.57
C PRO A 239 -1.68 -2.12 28.43
N VAL A 240 -0.50 -2.13 27.84
CA VAL A 240 0.36 -0.95 27.67
C VAL A 240 0.16 -0.36 26.28
N MET A 241 0.20 0.97 26.20
CA MET A 241 0.41 1.72 24.96
C MET A 241 1.41 2.84 25.20
N TYR A 242 2.00 3.35 24.12
CA TYR A 242 2.89 4.51 24.14
C TYR A 242 2.27 5.66 23.35
N ARG A 243 2.34 6.88 23.89
CA ARG A 243 1.92 8.11 23.21
C ARG A 243 3.14 8.90 22.78
N ILE A 244 3.15 9.35 21.52
CA ILE A 244 4.26 10.08 20.94
C ILE A 244 3.85 11.53 20.73
N TYR A 245 4.55 12.44 21.41
CA TYR A 245 4.28 13.88 21.36
C TYR A 245 5.35 14.63 20.58
N ARG A 246 4.95 15.73 19.94
CA ARG A 246 5.80 16.65 19.19
C ARG A 246 5.51 18.10 19.57
N HIS A 247 6.55 18.93 19.70
CA HIS A 247 6.39 20.35 20.00
C HIS A 247 7.54 21.19 19.40
N SER A 248 7.31 22.48 19.19
CA SER A 248 8.33 23.50 18.87
C SER A 248 9.25 23.90 20.04
N ARG A 249 9.01 23.41 21.27
CA ARG A 249 9.77 23.74 22.50
C ARG A 249 10.09 22.43 23.24
N PRO A 250 11.11 22.40 24.11
CA PRO A 250 11.35 21.23 24.96
C PRO A 250 10.07 20.80 25.67
N ILE A 251 9.75 19.50 25.59
CA ILE A 251 8.53 18.96 26.20
C ILE A 251 8.83 18.60 27.66
N THR A 252 7.98 19.10 28.54
CA THR A 252 8.00 18.93 29.99
C THR A 252 6.60 18.59 30.46
N ALA A 253 6.45 18.13 31.71
CA ALA A 253 5.12 17.86 32.27
C ALA A 253 4.21 19.11 32.25
N ALA A 254 4.79 20.31 32.39
CA ALA A 254 4.05 21.56 32.46
C ALA A 254 3.45 22.03 31.11
N ASN A 255 4.04 21.62 29.97
CA ASN A 255 3.59 22.02 28.63
C ASN A 255 3.19 20.82 27.76
N LEU A 256 3.08 19.61 28.32
CA LEU A 256 2.65 18.43 27.56
C LEU A 256 1.24 18.63 26.97
N LYS A 257 0.37 19.37 27.67
CA LYS A 257 -0.97 19.74 27.19
C LYS A 257 -0.97 20.57 25.91
N ASP A 258 0.10 21.30 25.65
CA ASP A 258 0.27 22.15 24.46
C ASP A 258 0.99 21.40 23.32
N ALA A 259 1.46 20.18 23.57
CA ALA A 259 2.18 19.36 22.59
C ALA A 259 1.20 18.62 21.67
N GLU A 260 1.58 18.48 20.40
CA GLU A 260 0.86 17.71 19.39
C GLU A 260 1.01 16.21 19.70
N LEU A 261 -0.11 15.51 19.91
CA LEU A 261 -0.11 14.04 19.95
C LEU A 261 -0.05 13.50 18.52
N LEU A 262 1.08 12.94 18.11
CA LEU A 262 1.25 12.36 16.77
C LEU A 262 0.51 11.03 16.60
N GLY A 263 0.43 10.25 17.67
CA GLY A 263 -0.27 8.97 17.67
C GLY A 263 0.15 8.06 18.80
N GLU A 264 -0.41 6.85 18.74
CA GLU A 264 -0.21 5.81 19.74
C GLU A 264 0.42 4.55 19.11
N LYS A 265 1.21 3.83 19.90
CA LYS A 265 1.78 2.53 19.52
C LYS A 265 1.65 1.51 20.62
N GLU A 266 1.26 0.30 20.23
CA GLU A 266 1.35 -0.89 21.07
C GLU A 266 2.81 -1.29 21.27
N PRO A 267 3.12 -2.04 22.34
CA PRO A 267 4.42 -2.66 22.53
C PRO A 267 4.83 -3.56 21.37
N LEU A 268 6.14 -3.86 21.27
CA LEU A 268 6.73 -4.68 20.22
C LEU A 268 6.56 -4.05 18.81
N SER A 269 6.35 -2.74 18.75
CA SER A 269 6.13 -1.96 17.51
C SER A 269 7.31 -1.96 16.54
N ALA A 270 8.52 -2.28 17.03
CA ALA A 270 9.73 -2.32 16.24
C ALA A 270 9.95 -3.65 15.49
N TYR A 271 9.14 -4.69 15.70
CA TYR A 271 9.36 -6.01 15.07
C TYR A 271 8.63 -6.17 13.74
N ASP A 272 9.28 -6.89 12.83
CA ASP A 272 8.69 -7.31 11.56
C ASP A 272 8.01 -8.68 11.69
N GLY A 273 6.87 -8.71 12.38
CA GLY A 273 6.12 -9.94 12.61
C GLY A 273 5.61 -10.64 11.33
N ASP A 274 5.61 -9.95 10.18
CA ASP A 274 5.13 -10.53 8.91
C ASP A 274 6.17 -11.39 8.21
N MET A 275 7.43 -11.30 8.62
CA MET A 275 8.51 -12.18 8.14
C MET A 275 8.53 -13.54 8.85
N ARG A 276 7.51 -13.85 9.66
CA ARG A 276 7.32 -15.18 10.23
C ARG A 276 7.07 -16.21 9.12
N ARG A 277 7.68 -17.39 9.25
CA ARG A 277 7.52 -18.48 8.29
C ARG A 277 6.31 -19.33 8.66
N THR A 278 5.63 -19.85 7.65
CA THR A 278 4.45 -20.71 7.80
C THR A 278 4.58 -21.91 6.88
N TYR A 279 4.56 -23.11 7.48
CA TYR A 279 4.44 -24.36 6.75
C TYR A 279 3.03 -24.50 6.19
N TYR A 280 2.87 -25.04 4.98
CA TYR A 280 1.58 -25.42 4.41
C TYR A 280 1.73 -26.67 3.53
N ARG A 281 0.63 -27.42 3.37
CA ARG A 281 0.49 -28.58 2.49
C ARG A 281 -0.37 -28.22 1.27
N GLY A 282 0.15 -28.42 0.06
CA GLY A 282 -0.57 -28.07 -1.17
C GLY A 282 -0.85 -26.56 -1.29
N GLU A 283 -1.97 -26.19 -1.92
CA GLU A 283 -2.44 -24.80 -1.96
C GLU A 283 -3.18 -24.45 -0.66
N PHE A 284 -2.41 -24.14 0.39
CA PHE A 284 -2.87 -23.49 1.63
C PHE A 284 -3.57 -24.35 2.68
N LEU A 285 -3.41 -25.67 2.66
CA LEU A 285 -3.95 -26.55 3.70
C LEU A 285 -2.95 -26.75 4.84
N ASN A 286 -3.47 -27.00 6.04
CA ASN A 286 -2.68 -27.35 7.24
C ASN A 286 -1.58 -26.34 7.56
N GLN A 287 -1.94 -25.05 7.58
CA GLN A 287 -0.96 -23.99 7.83
C GLN A 287 -0.49 -24.03 9.29
N ARG A 288 0.82 -23.87 9.50
CA ARG A 288 1.42 -23.81 10.83
C ARG A 288 2.58 -22.82 10.86
N GLU A 289 2.59 -21.91 11.83
CA GLU A 289 3.73 -21.04 12.09
C GLU A 289 4.97 -21.85 12.53
N ILE A 290 6.15 -21.43 12.05
CA ILE A 290 7.43 -22.01 12.43
C ILE A 290 7.98 -21.22 13.62
N PRO A 291 8.04 -21.79 14.84
CA PRO A 291 8.46 -21.07 16.04
C PRO A 291 9.89 -20.51 15.96
N GLU A 292 10.77 -21.18 15.21
CA GLU A 292 12.18 -20.81 15.02
C GLU A 292 12.38 -19.77 13.90
N SER A 293 11.32 -19.16 13.37
CA SER A 293 11.46 -18.04 12.41
C SER A 293 12.21 -16.88 13.05
N LEU A 294 13.22 -16.35 12.36
CA LEU A 294 13.97 -15.18 12.80
C LEU A 294 13.17 -13.92 12.49
N ILE A 295 12.77 -13.21 13.54
CA ILE A 295 12.02 -11.96 13.47
C ILE A 295 12.97 -10.82 13.79
N GLY A 296 13.32 -10.05 12.75
CA GLY A 296 14.14 -8.85 12.89
C GLY A 296 13.35 -7.67 13.42
N THR A 297 14.08 -6.66 13.86
CA THR A 297 13.55 -5.31 14.12
C THR A 297 13.73 -4.41 12.91
N TRP A 298 12.88 -3.40 12.80
CA TRP A 298 12.97 -2.39 11.75
C TRP A 298 14.25 -1.57 11.87
N CYS A 299 14.83 -1.22 10.72
CA CYS A 299 15.90 -0.26 10.58
C CYS A 299 15.35 1.15 10.43
N TYR A 300 15.94 2.08 11.18
CA TYR A 300 15.59 3.51 11.15
C TYR A 300 16.43 4.31 10.14
N ASP A 301 17.47 3.69 9.58
CA ASP A 301 18.34 4.16 8.51
C ASP A 301 18.95 2.91 7.85
N ASP A 302 19.55 3.01 6.66
CA ASP A 302 20.03 1.87 5.88
C ASP A 302 20.93 0.95 6.74
N TYR A 303 20.45 -0.28 6.99
CA TYR A 303 21.11 -1.29 7.82
C TYR A 303 21.37 -0.89 9.28
N LYS A 304 20.65 0.09 9.81
CA LYS A 304 20.73 0.51 11.22
C LYS A 304 19.46 0.09 11.96
N PRO A 305 19.44 -1.11 12.57
CA PRO A 305 18.28 -1.64 13.27
C PRO A 305 18.01 -0.89 14.58
N VAL A 306 16.74 -0.84 14.97
CA VAL A 306 16.33 -0.63 16.37
C VAL A 306 16.65 -1.91 17.17
N MET A 307 16.99 -1.83 18.45
CA MET A 307 17.35 -3.02 19.23
C MET A 307 16.10 -3.78 19.72
N PRO A 308 16.15 -5.13 19.83
CA PRO A 308 15.09 -5.89 20.49
C PRO A 308 14.81 -5.38 21.91
N GLY A 309 13.53 -5.10 22.21
CA GLY A 309 13.09 -4.46 23.45
C GLY A 309 12.97 -2.94 23.35
N GLU A 310 13.15 -2.37 22.17
CA GLU A 310 12.83 -0.98 21.85
C GLU A 310 11.58 -0.88 20.96
N GLY A 311 10.90 0.26 21.03
CA GLY A 311 9.75 0.59 20.19
C GLY A 311 10.13 1.54 19.06
N LEU A 312 9.28 1.61 18.03
CA LEU A 312 9.47 2.49 16.88
C LEU A 312 8.14 3.15 16.46
N PHE A 313 8.19 4.46 16.25
CA PHE A 313 7.16 5.24 15.59
C PHE A 313 7.78 6.04 14.45
N VAL A 314 7.10 6.09 13.30
CA VAL A 314 7.58 6.80 12.11
C VAL A 314 6.56 7.85 11.70
N HIS A 315 7.03 9.09 11.55
CA HIS A 315 6.25 10.26 11.18
C HIS A 315 6.78 10.86 9.87
N THR A 316 5.88 11.34 9.02
CA THR A 316 6.23 12.13 7.83
C THR A 316 5.77 13.57 8.07
N PRO A 317 6.69 14.51 8.33
CA PRO A 317 6.32 15.88 8.63
C PRO A 317 5.70 16.59 7.44
N ALA A 318 4.57 17.25 7.68
CA ALA A 318 3.92 18.12 6.69
C ALA A 318 4.70 19.43 6.46
N GLU A 319 5.52 19.83 7.44
CA GLU A 319 6.27 21.08 7.45
C GLU A 319 7.67 20.86 8.05
N SER A 320 8.66 21.56 7.50
CA SER A 320 10.01 21.59 8.05
C SER A 320 10.08 22.44 9.33
N GLY A 321 10.99 22.10 10.24
CA GLY A 321 11.25 22.91 11.43
C GLY A 321 12.00 22.17 12.54
N LYS A 322 12.46 22.93 13.54
CA LYS A 322 13.06 22.37 14.76
C LYS A 322 11.97 21.82 15.68
N ARG A 323 12.07 20.54 16.03
CA ARG A 323 11.04 19.84 16.82
C ARG A 323 11.63 19.02 17.95
N TYR A 324 10.93 19.04 19.07
CA TYR A 324 11.17 18.21 20.24
C TYR A 324 10.15 17.07 20.28
N TYR A 325 10.56 15.95 20.85
CA TYR A 325 9.72 14.76 20.99
C TYR A 325 9.74 14.26 22.42
N ALA A 326 8.63 13.69 22.84
CA ALA A 326 8.51 12.94 24.08
C ALA A 326 7.67 11.68 23.86
N VAL A 327 7.94 10.64 24.63
CA VAL A 327 7.16 9.41 24.65
C VAL A 327 6.69 9.15 26.07
N THR A 328 5.40 8.89 26.24
CA THR A 328 4.81 8.54 27.54
C THR A 328 4.26 7.11 27.52
N SER A 329 4.28 6.46 28.67
CA SER A 329 3.64 5.17 28.91
C SER A 329 2.19 5.36 29.33
N VAL A 330 1.31 4.53 28.78
CA VAL A 330 -0.08 4.36 29.20
C VAL A 330 -0.26 2.91 29.67
N LEU A 331 -0.79 2.69 30.87
CA LEU A 331 -1.12 1.36 31.38
C LEU A 331 -2.60 1.30 31.74
N ALA A 332 -3.32 0.41 31.07
CA ALA A 332 -4.78 0.29 31.22
C ALA A 332 -5.46 1.66 31.14
N GLY A 333 -5.04 2.52 30.21
CA GLY A 333 -5.62 3.86 30.03
C GLY A 333 -5.14 4.96 30.99
N THR A 334 -4.33 4.65 32.02
CA THR A 334 -3.67 5.68 32.84
C THR A 334 -2.34 6.07 32.22
N GLU A 335 -2.16 7.34 31.84
CA GLU A 335 -0.91 7.85 31.27
C GLU A 335 0.03 8.42 32.34
N ASN A 336 1.34 8.15 32.22
CA ASN A 336 2.36 8.87 32.99
C ASN A 336 2.70 10.20 32.28
N ALA A 337 1.85 11.21 32.49
CA ALA A 337 2.00 12.57 31.95
C ALA A 337 2.75 13.53 32.90
N SER A 338 2.92 13.16 34.17
CA SER A 338 3.56 14.01 35.19
C SER A 338 5.08 13.83 35.29
N GLN A 339 5.61 12.66 34.90
CA GLN A 339 7.05 12.36 34.98
C GLN A 339 7.71 12.46 33.60
N ILE A 340 7.84 13.68 33.09
CA ILE A 340 8.55 13.98 31.83
C ILE A 340 9.93 14.54 32.15
N GLY A 341 10.97 13.87 31.67
CA GLY A 341 12.36 14.27 31.87
C GLY A 341 13.27 13.83 30.74
N SER A 342 14.59 13.94 30.95
CA SER A 342 15.60 13.62 29.93
C SER A 342 15.61 12.15 29.49
N ALA A 343 14.99 11.25 30.24
CA ALA A 343 14.87 9.85 29.87
C ALA A 343 13.85 9.61 28.74
N ASN A 344 12.79 10.42 28.67
CA ASN A 344 11.65 10.20 27.78
C ASN A 344 11.23 11.43 26.97
N SER A 345 12.01 12.50 27.04
CA SER A 345 11.84 13.74 26.27
C SER A 345 13.19 14.24 25.77
N LEU A 346 13.24 14.73 24.53
CA LEU A 346 14.47 15.24 23.95
C LEU A 346 14.91 16.55 24.62
N ALA A 347 16.18 16.62 25.00
CA ALA A 347 16.79 17.86 25.50
C ALA A 347 17.08 18.89 24.39
N ALA A 348 17.35 18.42 23.17
CA ALA A 348 17.62 19.24 22.00
C ALA A 348 16.64 18.90 20.86
N PRO A 349 16.27 19.87 20.01
CA PRO A 349 15.37 19.60 18.90
C PRO A 349 16.10 18.86 17.79
N ILE A 350 15.36 18.13 16.97
CA ILE A 350 15.81 17.67 15.65
C ILE A 350 15.36 18.63 14.56
N ASP A 351 16.15 18.72 13.49
CA ASP A 351 15.78 19.45 12.28
C ASP A 351 14.94 18.55 11.37
N GLU A 352 13.61 18.73 11.38
CA GLU A 352 12.73 18.06 10.43
C GLU A 352 12.73 18.78 9.08
N ALA A 353 12.81 18.01 8.00
CA ALA A 353 12.60 18.47 6.65
C ALA A 353 11.37 17.78 6.03
N ARG A 354 10.46 18.57 5.46
CA ARG A 354 9.45 18.03 4.55
C ARG A 354 10.14 17.43 3.33
N GLY A 355 9.79 16.20 2.97
CA GLY A 355 10.35 15.51 1.81
C GLY A 355 9.46 14.39 1.30
N THR A 356 9.87 13.76 0.20
CA THR A 356 9.28 12.50 -0.24
C THR A 356 9.99 11.34 0.46
N PRO A 357 9.28 10.57 1.32
CA PRO A 357 9.80 9.37 1.96
C PRO A 357 10.55 8.45 0.99
N ARG A 358 11.70 7.93 1.41
CA ARG A 358 12.47 6.91 0.68
C ARG A 358 12.50 5.58 1.43
N PRO A 359 12.50 4.44 0.71
CA PRO A 359 12.62 3.13 1.34
C PRO A 359 13.95 2.98 2.11
N VAL A 360 13.86 2.49 3.34
CA VAL A 360 15.03 2.21 4.20
C VAL A 360 15.43 0.75 4.03
N LEU A 361 16.69 0.49 3.68
CA LEU A 361 17.23 -0.86 3.52
C LEU A 361 17.28 -1.58 4.88
N GLN A 362 16.52 -2.67 5.00
CA GLN A 362 16.39 -3.46 6.22
C GLN A 362 17.40 -4.61 6.26
N ARG A 363 17.51 -5.36 5.16
CA ARG A 363 18.40 -6.52 5.06
C ARG A 363 18.70 -6.85 3.60
N ILE A 364 19.72 -7.68 3.40
CA ILE A 364 20.04 -8.32 2.13
C ILE A 364 19.97 -9.82 2.36
N GLN A 365 19.22 -10.47 1.49
CA GLN A 365 18.94 -11.89 1.55
C GLN A 365 19.47 -12.57 0.29
N LEU A 366 20.07 -13.74 0.47
CA LEU A 366 20.46 -14.59 -0.67
C LEU A 366 19.26 -15.41 -1.14
N ASN A 367 19.05 -15.46 -2.45
CA ASN A 367 18.03 -16.33 -3.03
C ASN A 367 18.58 -17.76 -3.18
N ASN A 368 17.86 -18.75 -2.66
CA ASN A 368 18.28 -20.15 -2.69
C ASN A 368 18.22 -20.78 -4.10
N PHE A 369 17.45 -20.20 -5.02
CA PHE A 369 17.41 -20.62 -6.43
C PHE A 369 18.42 -19.87 -7.29
N ARG A 370 18.88 -18.71 -6.83
CA ARG A 370 19.80 -17.78 -7.53
C ARG A 370 20.77 -17.12 -6.53
N PRO A 371 21.69 -17.89 -5.92
CA PRO A 371 22.55 -17.37 -4.85
C PRO A 371 23.47 -16.22 -5.29
N GLU A 372 23.69 -16.06 -6.59
CA GLU A 372 24.44 -14.97 -7.20
C GLU A 372 23.68 -13.63 -7.21
N THR A 373 22.34 -13.64 -7.09
CA THR A 373 21.51 -12.44 -7.17
C THR A 373 20.94 -12.09 -5.78
N PRO A 374 21.51 -11.11 -5.08
CA PRO A 374 21.01 -10.70 -3.77
C PRO A 374 19.66 -9.99 -3.87
N GLU A 375 18.82 -10.20 -2.86
CA GLU A 375 17.56 -9.51 -2.63
C GLU A 375 17.78 -8.38 -1.62
N TYR A 376 17.55 -7.13 -2.02
CA TYR A 376 17.62 -5.96 -1.16
C TYR A 376 16.23 -5.63 -0.61
N TRP A 377 16.00 -5.97 0.65
CA TRP A 377 14.72 -5.79 1.33
C TRP A 377 14.67 -4.42 2.00
N HIS A 378 13.74 -3.58 1.58
CA HIS A 378 13.51 -2.24 2.08
C HIS A 378 12.11 -2.10 2.68
N ILE A 379 11.92 -1.08 3.52
CA ILE A 379 10.61 -0.69 4.06
C ILE A 379 10.36 0.78 3.82
N LEU A 380 9.14 1.11 3.41
CA LEU A 380 8.62 2.47 3.42
C LEU A 380 7.46 2.57 4.41
N TRP A 381 7.38 3.66 5.17
CA TRP A 381 6.17 4.06 5.91
C TRP A 381 5.47 5.18 5.16
N PRO A 382 4.62 4.87 4.14
CA PRO A 382 3.90 5.90 3.41
C PRO A 382 2.94 6.66 4.33
N ALA A 383 2.77 7.93 4.01
CA ALA A 383 1.78 8.84 4.55
C ALA A 383 1.06 9.53 3.37
N PRO A 384 -0.07 10.23 3.59
CA PRO A 384 -0.70 11.05 2.57
C PRO A 384 0.32 11.90 1.78
N PRO A 385 0.25 11.94 0.43
CA PRO A 385 -0.78 11.38 -0.45
C PRO A 385 -0.50 9.94 -0.95
N ARG A 386 0.47 9.21 -0.38
CA ARG A 386 0.85 7.83 -0.81
C ARG A 386 0.13 6.73 -0.03
N ALA A 387 -0.53 7.09 1.06
CA ALA A 387 -1.45 6.25 1.82
C ALA A 387 -2.55 7.16 2.37
N ASN A 388 -3.74 6.63 2.67
CA ASN A 388 -4.77 7.46 3.30
C ASN A 388 -4.48 7.73 4.77
N LEU A 389 -3.84 6.78 5.46
CA LEU A 389 -3.39 6.88 6.84
C LEU A 389 -1.87 6.65 6.92
N PRO A 390 -1.15 7.38 7.79
CA PRO A 390 0.28 7.17 7.96
C PRO A 390 0.61 5.95 8.82
N GLY A 391 1.91 5.64 8.97
CA GLY A 391 2.42 4.81 10.06
C GLY A 391 2.36 3.29 9.86
N ARG A 392 1.87 2.80 8.71
CA ARG A 392 1.96 1.38 8.31
C ARG A 392 3.20 1.15 7.45
N PRO A 393 4.09 0.19 7.78
CA PRO A 393 5.21 -0.20 6.91
C PRO A 393 4.74 -1.05 5.72
N TYR A 394 5.38 -0.86 4.57
CA TYR A 394 5.22 -1.69 3.37
C TYR A 394 6.58 -2.17 2.87
N HIS A 395 6.65 -3.43 2.44
CA HIS A 395 7.86 -4.08 1.95
C HIS A 395 8.12 -3.74 0.48
N ILE A 396 9.38 -3.48 0.17
CA ILE A 396 9.89 -3.28 -1.19
C ILE A 396 11.15 -4.13 -1.35
N VAL A 397 11.19 -5.00 -2.34
CA VAL A 397 12.36 -5.84 -2.62
C VAL A 397 12.92 -5.49 -3.97
N VAL A 398 14.22 -5.24 -4.04
CA VAL A 398 14.93 -5.04 -5.31
C VAL A 398 15.89 -6.19 -5.52
N THR A 399 15.93 -6.77 -6.71
CA THR A 399 16.91 -7.79 -7.09
C THR A 399 17.69 -7.29 -8.28
N ALA A 400 19.01 -7.13 -8.13
CA ALA A 400 19.91 -6.71 -9.20
C ALA A 400 20.84 -7.88 -9.54
N PRO A 401 20.64 -8.56 -10.69
CA PRO A 401 21.54 -9.62 -11.13
C PRO A 401 22.98 -9.11 -11.29
N PRO A 402 24.03 -9.93 -11.07
CA PRO A 402 25.42 -9.49 -11.23
C PRO A 402 25.78 -8.93 -12.61
N LYS A 403 25.03 -9.32 -13.64
CA LYS A 403 25.22 -8.86 -15.02
C LYS A 403 24.51 -7.54 -15.33
N PHE A 404 23.63 -7.07 -14.47
CA PHE A 404 22.88 -5.84 -14.68
C PHE A 404 23.82 -4.64 -14.78
N THR A 405 23.57 -3.78 -15.76
CA THR A 405 24.26 -2.53 -16.01
C THR A 405 23.26 -1.37 -16.16
N GLU A 406 23.73 -0.14 -15.99
CA GLU A 406 22.89 1.04 -16.22
C GLU A 406 22.33 1.01 -17.65
N GLY A 407 21.01 1.16 -17.78
CA GLY A 407 20.32 1.07 -19.06
C GLY A 407 19.74 -0.31 -19.41
N ASP A 408 19.94 -1.33 -18.59
CA ASP A 408 19.24 -2.63 -18.71
C ASP A 408 17.79 -2.55 -18.21
N PRO A 409 16.87 -3.42 -18.67
CA PRO A 409 15.45 -3.35 -18.31
C PRO A 409 15.16 -3.61 -16.81
N MET A 410 13.93 -3.28 -16.38
CA MET A 410 13.47 -3.52 -15.02
C MET A 410 12.06 -4.14 -14.99
N ASP A 411 11.87 -5.25 -14.30
CA ASP A 411 10.53 -5.81 -14.06
C ASP A 411 9.90 -5.24 -12.79
N ILE A 412 8.64 -4.83 -12.84
CA ILE A 412 7.89 -4.37 -11.66
C ILE A 412 6.83 -5.41 -11.30
N VAL A 413 6.88 -5.91 -10.07
CA VAL A 413 6.00 -6.98 -9.63
C VAL A 413 5.28 -6.59 -8.35
N GLY A 414 3.95 -6.62 -8.38
CA GLY A 414 3.14 -6.50 -7.18
C GLY A 414 3.14 -7.78 -6.37
N PHE A 415 3.23 -7.68 -5.05
CA PHE A 415 2.98 -8.81 -4.17
C PHE A 415 2.10 -8.44 -2.99
N GLN A 416 1.58 -9.46 -2.31
CA GLN A 416 0.66 -9.29 -1.19
C GLN A 416 1.30 -9.81 0.09
N ARG A 417 1.09 -9.06 1.19
CA ARG A 417 1.42 -9.49 2.55
C ARG A 417 0.75 -10.82 2.85
N GLY A 418 1.47 -11.74 3.48
CA GLY A 418 1.03 -13.11 3.69
C GLY A 418 1.22 -13.98 2.45
N PHE A 419 0.41 -13.81 1.40
CA PHE A 419 0.34 -14.77 0.28
C PHE A 419 1.67 -15.02 -0.44
N ASN A 420 2.46 -13.95 -0.70
CA ASN A 420 3.74 -14.03 -1.41
C ASN A 420 4.97 -13.83 -0.49
N MET A 421 4.76 -13.54 0.80
CA MET A 421 5.85 -13.36 1.78
C MET A 421 6.06 -14.57 2.68
N VAL A 422 5.09 -15.50 2.73
CA VAL A 422 5.25 -16.73 3.50
C VAL A 422 6.45 -17.51 2.95
N ASN A 423 7.40 -17.79 3.84
CA ASN A 423 8.66 -18.49 3.58
C ASN A 423 9.74 -17.70 2.84
N HIS A 424 9.73 -16.37 2.91
CA HIS A 424 10.80 -15.50 2.38
C HIS A 424 11.07 -15.64 0.87
N ASN A 425 10.13 -16.22 0.11
CA ASN A 425 10.37 -16.59 -1.28
C ASN A 425 9.64 -15.65 -2.23
N VAL A 426 10.36 -14.61 -2.65
CA VAL A 426 10.05 -13.98 -3.93
C VAL A 426 10.63 -14.90 -5.01
N LYS A 427 9.80 -15.55 -5.82
CA LYS A 427 10.30 -16.32 -6.97
C LYS A 427 10.90 -15.33 -7.96
N ILE A 428 12.23 -15.32 -8.09
CA ILE A 428 12.96 -14.53 -9.07
C ILE A 428 12.99 -15.33 -10.38
N PRO A 429 12.26 -14.94 -11.44
CA PRO A 429 12.42 -15.57 -12.74
C PRO A 429 13.84 -15.34 -13.26
N PRO A 430 14.39 -16.27 -14.05
CA PRO A 430 15.77 -16.17 -14.53
C PRO A 430 15.89 -15.15 -15.67
N ASP A 431 16.27 -13.91 -15.37
CA ASP A 431 16.47 -12.87 -16.40
C ASP A 431 17.67 -11.98 -16.09
N ASP A 432 18.20 -11.32 -17.12
CA ASP A 432 19.25 -10.29 -17.04
C ASP A 432 18.71 -8.91 -16.58
N ALA A 433 17.47 -8.83 -16.08
CA ALA A 433 16.79 -7.59 -15.71
C ALA A 433 16.82 -7.30 -14.19
N LEU A 434 16.85 -6.01 -13.83
CA LEU A 434 16.55 -5.54 -12.48
C LEU A 434 15.10 -5.91 -12.12
N LYS A 435 14.79 -6.28 -10.89
CA LYS A 435 13.37 -6.49 -10.48
C LYS A 435 13.02 -5.66 -9.26
N LEU A 436 11.87 -5.00 -9.32
CA LEU A 436 11.28 -4.22 -8.25
C LEU A 436 9.97 -4.89 -7.81
N PHE A 437 10.00 -5.53 -6.64
CA PHE A 437 8.83 -6.09 -6.00
C PHE A 437 8.25 -5.07 -5.01
N VAL A 438 6.96 -4.77 -5.11
CA VAL A 438 6.29 -3.77 -4.26
C VAL A 438 5.08 -4.39 -3.57
N GLU A 439 5.02 -4.29 -2.23
CA GLU A 439 3.84 -4.72 -1.46
C GLU A 439 2.63 -3.85 -1.81
N SER A 440 1.55 -4.48 -2.26
CA SER A 440 0.29 -3.82 -2.63
C SER A 440 -0.46 -3.26 -1.41
N GLN A 441 -1.04 -2.07 -1.53
CA GLN A 441 -1.92 -1.49 -0.48
C GLN A 441 -3.33 -2.08 -0.48
N ILE A 442 -3.67 -2.81 -1.55
CA ILE A 442 -4.94 -3.51 -1.74
C ILE A 442 -4.64 -4.99 -2.01
N GLY A 443 -5.10 -5.90 -1.15
CA GLY A 443 -4.89 -7.33 -1.35
C GLY A 443 -5.84 -7.89 -2.41
N TYR A 444 -5.37 -8.80 -3.28
CA TYR A 444 -6.07 -9.48 -4.38
C TYR A 444 -6.49 -8.64 -5.59
N PHE A 445 -6.09 -7.36 -5.69
CA PHE A 445 -6.47 -6.46 -6.79
C PHE A 445 -5.30 -5.65 -7.32
N ASP A 446 -5.55 -5.05 -8.47
CA ASP A 446 -4.72 -3.99 -9.01
C ASP A 446 -4.63 -2.82 -8.01
N SER A 447 -3.43 -2.34 -7.72
CA SER A 447 -3.19 -1.25 -6.77
C SER A 447 -3.35 0.10 -7.48
N LEU A 448 -4.59 0.55 -7.67
CA LEU A 448 -4.88 1.85 -8.29
C LEU A 448 -5.37 2.90 -7.29
N CYS A 449 -6.56 2.70 -6.71
CA CYS A 449 -7.22 3.67 -5.84
C CYS A 449 -8.14 3.03 -4.80
N PHE A 450 -8.41 3.72 -3.70
CA PHE A 450 -9.39 3.32 -2.69
C PHE A 450 -9.94 4.53 -1.90
N SER A 451 -11.00 4.35 -1.11
CA SER A 451 -11.62 5.42 -0.28
C SER A 451 -10.65 6.00 0.76
N ASN A 452 -10.56 7.33 0.85
CA ASN A 452 -9.71 7.99 1.84
C ASN A 452 -10.14 7.75 3.29
N GLY A 453 -11.39 7.37 3.54
CA GLY A 453 -11.91 7.05 4.88
C GLY A 453 -11.69 5.59 5.30
N ARG A 454 -11.03 4.77 4.47
CA ARG A 454 -10.78 3.36 4.77
C ARG A 454 -10.01 3.20 6.09
N GLY A 455 -10.55 2.42 7.03
CA GLY A 455 -9.94 2.20 8.35
C GLY A 455 -10.11 3.38 9.33
N THR A 456 -11.10 4.24 9.07
CA THR A 456 -11.52 5.37 9.89
C THR A 456 -13.04 5.35 10.11
N LEU A 457 -13.54 6.26 10.93
CA LEU A 457 -14.99 6.49 11.14
C LEU A 457 -15.60 7.45 10.11
N LYS A 458 -14.81 8.00 9.19
CA LYS A 458 -15.36 8.78 8.08
C LYS A 458 -16.26 7.92 7.21
N SER A 459 -17.46 8.40 6.94
CA SER A 459 -18.42 7.74 6.08
C SER A 459 -18.02 7.73 4.60
N PHE A 460 -18.59 6.83 3.80
CA PHE A 460 -18.40 6.88 2.35
C PHE A 460 -18.93 8.17 1.73
N ARG A 461 -19.99 8.77 2.30
CA ARG A 461 -20.62 10.00 1.79
C ARG A 461 -19.71 11.23 1.92
N GLU A 462 -18.92 11.33 3.00
CA GLU A 462 -17.93 12.40 3.21
C GLU A 462 -16.55 12.07 2.62
N SER A 463 -16.34 10.81 2.21
CA SER A 463 -15.10 10.34 1.64
C SER A 463 -15.01 10.54 0.13
N ARG A 464 -13.78 10.46 -0.38
CA ARG A 464 -13.49 10.41 -1.80
C ARG A 464 -12.53 9.27 -2.09
N VAL A 465 -12.64 8.70 -3.28
CA VAL A 465 -11.68 7.73 -3.80
C VAL A 465 -10.40 8.48 -4.18
N GLY A 466 -9.29 8.07 -3.57
CA GLY A 466 -7.96 8.63 -3.81
C GLY A 466 -7.02 7.60 -4.42
N PHE A 467 -6.11 8.10 -5.27
CA PHE A 467 -5.09 7.32 -5.97
C PHE A 467 -3.84 7.06 -5.11
N PHE A 468 -4.03 6.76 -3.83
CA PHE A 468 -2.91 6.52 -2.90
C PHE A 468 -1.97 5.39 -3.37
N PRO A 469 -2.48 4.22 -3.78
CA PRO A 469 -1.64 3.14 -4.31
C PRO A 469 -0.85 3.53 -5.55
N GLU A 470 -1.46 4.25 -6.50
CA GLU A 470 -0.78 4.77 -7.69
C GLU A 470 0.38 5.70 -7.32
N GLN A 471 0.14 6.67 -6.42
CA GLN A 471 1.18 7.60 -5.96
C GLN A 471 2.32 6.88 -5.22
N TYR A 472 1.98 5.85 -4.44
CA TYR A 472 2.96 4.99 -3.79
C TYR A 472 3.80 4.20 -4.80
N LEU A 473 3.18 3.51 -5.77
CA LEU A 473 3.87 2.77 -6.82
C LEU A 473 4.78 3.68 -7.64
N LEU A 474 4.29 4.84 -8.08
CA LEU A 474 5.08 5.84 -8.80
C LEU A 474 6.30 6.31 -7.99
N THR A 475 6.15 6.46 -6.67
CA THR A 475 7.26 6.85 -5.79
C THR A 475 8.33 5.74 -5.76
N MET A 476 7.92 4.47 -5.67
CA MET A 476 8.86 3.33 -5.64
C MET A 476 9.56 3.13 -6.99
N ILE A 477 8.83 3.25 -8.09
CA ILE A 477 9.39 3.16 -9.44
C ILE A 477 10.44 4.25 -9.65
N ARG A 478 10.12 5.51 -9.32
CA ARG A 478 11.06 6.63 -9.48
C ARG A 478 12.29 6.47 -8.60
N TRP A 479 12.13 6.09 -7.33
CA TRP A 479 13.25 5.81 -6.44
C TRP A 479 14.17 4.72 -7.00
N CYS A 480 13.59 3.64 -7.54
CA CYS A 480 14.37 2.57 -8.16
C CYS A 480 15.09 3.06 -9.43
N GLN A 481 14.39 3.86 -10.25
CA GLN A 481 14.95 4.47 -11.45
C GLN A 481 16.14 5.39 -11.14
N ASP A 482 16.05 6.20 -10.09
CA ASP A 482 17.12 7.11 -9.67
C ASP A 482 18.35 6.34 -9.14
N LYS A 483 18.12 5.24 -8.42
CA LYS A 483 19.18 4.47 -7.75
C LYS A 483 19.91 3.49 -8.68
N TRP A 484 19.20 2.80 -9.56
CA TRP A 484 19.76 1.77 -10.45
C TRP A 484 19.77 2.15 -11.94
N LYS A 485 19.09 3.23 -12.34
CA LYS A 485 19.02 3.73 -13.73
C LYS A 485 18.72 2.66 -14.79
N PRO A 486 17.67 1.83 -14.62
CA PRO A 486 17.26 0.89 -15.63
C PRO A 486 16.70 1.59 -16.88
N GLN A 487 16.60 0.86 -17.99
CA GLN A 487 15.89 1.29 -19.19
C GLN A 487 14.44 1.64 -18.86
N ARG A 488 13.99 2.80 -19.34
CA ARG A 488 12.60 3.25 -19.13
C ARG A 488 11.55 2.43 -19.87
N SER A 489 11.91 1.64 -20.87
CA SER A 489 10.97 1.06 -21.84
C SER A 489 10.72 -0.44 -21.69
N GLY A 490 11.35 -1.12 -20.74
CA GLY A 490 11.25 -2.58 -20.57
C GLY A 490 10.66 -2.95 -19.22
N LEU A 491 9.40 -2.58 -18.96
CA LEU A 491 8.76 -2.82 -17.67
C LEU A 491 7.63 -3.85 -17.78
N TYR A 492 7.78 -4.98 -17.11
CA TYR A 492 6.72 -5.95 -16.83
C TYR A 492 5.87 -5.49 -15.64
N GLY A 493 4.56 -5.77 -15.62
CA GLY A 493 3.67 -5.37 -14.53
C GLY A 493 2.37 -6.17 -14.46
N THR A 494 1.99 -6.62 -13.26
CA THR A 494 0.71 -7.29 -12.98
C THR A 494 -0.43 -6.31 -12.65
N PHE A 495 -0.19 -5.02 -12.86
CA PHE A 495 -1.10 -3.91 -12.55
C PHE A 495 -1.69 -3.35 -13.84
N MET A 496 -2.70 -4.00 -14.41
CA MET A 496 -3.36 -3.60 -15.66
C MET A 496 -3.81 -2.14 -15.65
N HIS A 497 -4.68 -1.78 -14.71
CA HIS A 497 -5.31 -0.48 -14.58
C HIS A 497 -4.32 0.63 -14.24
N PHE A 498 -3.28 0.34 -13.45
CA PHE A 498 -2.15 1.27 -13.29
C PHE A 498 -1.38 1.41 -14.62
N GLY A 499 -0.94 0.30 -15.20
CA GLY A 499 -0.04 0.27 -16.35
C GLY A 499 -0.62 0.92 -17.61
N VAL A 500 -1.90 0.71 -17.91
CA VAL A 500 -2.57 1.33 -19.08
C VAL A 500 -2.64 2.86 -18.99
N ARG A 501 -2.48 3.42 -17.78
CA ARG A 501 -2.45 4.88 -17.55
C ARG A 501 -1.05 5.47 -17.61
N HIS A 502 -0.02 4.61 -17.66
CA HIS A 502 1.37 5.01 -17.60
C HIS A 502 2.22 4.52 -18.79
N PRO A 503 1.84 4.83 -20.04
CA PRO A 503 2.64 4.50 -21.23
C PRO A 503 4.01 5.18 -21.27
N GLU A 504 4.22 6.23 -20.46
CA GLU A 504 5.53 6.85 -20.25
C GLU A 504 6.48 6.01 -19.38
N ILE A 505 5.93 5.01 -18.69
CA ILE A 505 6.64 4.07 -17.83
C ILE A 505 6.73 2.71 -18.52
N PHE A 506 5.63 2.18 -19.06
CA PHE A 506 5.59 0.81 -19.60
C PHE A 506 5.66 0.78 -21.13
N GLY A 507 6.60 0.01 -21.69
CA GLY A 507 6.64 -0.30 -23.12
C GLY A 507 5.59 -1.36 -23.51
N TYR A 508 5.46 -2.41 -22.69
CA TYR A 508 4.44 -3.44 -22.82
C TYR A 508 4.00 -3.92 -21.44
N LEU A 509 2.87 -4.62 -21.37
CA LEU A 509 2.36 -5.24 -20.17
C LEU A 509 1.92 -6.67 -20.50
N SER A 510 2.18 -7.63 -19.60
CA SER A 510 1.84 -9.03 -19.82
C SER A 510 1.09 -9.63 -18.64
N PHE A 511 -0.01 -10.34 -18.92
CA PHE A 511 -0.94 -10.83 -17.91
C PHE A 511 -1.28 -12.29 -18.17
N GLY A 512 -1.25 -13.12 -17.12
CA GLY A 512 -1.72 -14.50 -17.16
C GLY A 512 -3.09 -14.73 -16.51
N GLN A 513 -3.43 -13.91 -15.52
CA GLN A 513 -4.72 -13.87 -14.83
C GLN A 513 -5.01 -12.41 -14.53
N TYR A 514 -6.15 -11.91 -14.96
CA TYR A 514 -6.52 -10.51 -14.80
C TYR A 514 -8.03 -10.36 -14.88
N THR A 515 -8.50 -9.15 -14.60
CA THR A 515 -9.90 -8.76 -14.77
C THR A 515 -9.94 -7.42 -15.48
N ALA A 516 -10.52 -7.39 -16.67
CA ALA A 516 -10.53 -6.20 -17.51
C ALA A 516 -11.47 -5.09 -16.99
N ALA A 517 -12.58 -5.44 -16.33
CA ALA A 517 -13.60 -4.45 -15.95
C ALA A 517 -13.99 -4.43 -14.46
N TYR A 518 -13.70 -5.50 -13.72
CA TYR A 518 -14.17 -5.71 -12.35
C TYR A 518 -15.67 -5.43 -12.18
N ASN A 519 -16.45 -5.79 -13.21
CA ASN A 519 -17.87 -5.56 -13.19
C ASN A 519 -18.54 -6.63 -12.32
N TYR A 520 -19.20 -6.20 -11.25
CA TYR A 520 -19.78 -7.09 -10.24
C TYR A 520 -20.86 -8.02 -10.80
N GLN A 521 -21.49 -7.66 -11.93
CA GLN A 521 -22.46 -8.51 -12.61
C GLN A 521 -21.83 -9.79 -13.17
N TRP A 522 -20.58 -9.71 -13.61
CA TRP A 522 -19.92 -10.74 -14.41
C TRP A 522 -18.78 -11.42 -13.64
N THR A 523 -18.15 -10.70 -12.71
CA THR A 523 -16.94 -11.15 -12.03
C THR A 523 -17.14 -11.21 -10.53
N ARG A 524 -17.46 -12.41 -10.02
CA ARG A 524 -17.64 -12.67 -8.57
C ARG A 524 -16.38 -12.36 -7.75
N GLY A 525 -15.19 -12.47 -8.36
CA GLY A 525 -13.91 -12.06 -7.76
C GLY A 525 -13.84 -10.57 -7.35
N SER A 526 -14.74 -9.74 -7.88
CA SER A 526 -14.84 -8.30 -7.54
C SER A 526 -15.54 -8.04 -6.19
N ALA A 527 -15.92 -9.06 -5.42
CA ALA A 527 -16.65 -8.94 -4.13
C ALA A 527 -15.89 -8.22 -3.02
N SER A 528 -14.60 -8.00 -3.20
CA SER A 528 -13.75 -7.21 -2.31
C SER A 528 -13.78 -5.70 -2.60
N LEU A 529 -14.08 -5.26 -3.84
CA LEU A 529 -14.07 -3.84 -4.22
C LEU A 529 -15.02 -3.00 -3.38
N PRO A 530 -16.23 -3.46 -3.00
CA PRO A 530 -17.08 -2.75 -2.06
C PRO A 530 -16.39 -2.42 -0.74
N ARG A 531 -15.49 -3.29 -0.25
CA ARG A 531 -14.73 -3.04 0.99
C ARG A 531 -13.72 -1.91 0.85
N TYR A 532 -13.21 -1.67 -0.36
CA TYR A 532 -12.17 -0.67 -0.61
C TYR A 532 -12.72 0.65 -1.14
N LEU A 533 -13.75 0.61 -1.97
CA LEU A 533 -14.34 1.77 -2.63
C LEU A 533 -15.65 2.23 -1.97
N GLY A 534 -16.41 1.30 -1.38
CA GLY A 534 -17.76 1.55 -0.89
C GLY A 534 -18.85 1.38 -1.94
N PRO A 535 -20.09 1.82 -1.62
CA PRO A 535 -21.22 1.79 -2.54
C PRO A 535 -20.93 2.52 -3.85
N ARG A 536 -21.45 2.02 -4.97
CA ARG A 536 -21.13 2.53 -6.32
C ARG A 536 -21.48 4.00 -6.51
N GLU A 537 -22.60 4.41 -5.94
CA GLU A 537 -23.16 5.76 -6.00
C GLU A 537 -22.42 6.77 -5.11
N LEU A 538 -21.65 6.30 -4.13
CA LEU A 538 -20.87 7.15 -3.21
C LEU A 538 -19.37 7.14 -3.53
N ALA A 539 -18.88 6.09 -4.18
CA ALA A 539 -17.48 5.94 -4.55
C ALA A 539 -17.11 6.88 -5.70
N VAL A 540 -16.88 8.16 -5.38
CA VAL A 540 -16.49 9.19 -6.36
C VAL A 540 -15.08 9.71 -6.09
N THR A 541 -14.32 9.94 -7.15
CA THR A 541 -12.99 10.57 -7.08
C THR A 541 -13.12 12.06 -6.77
N ALA A 542 -12.01 12.72 -6.44
CA ALA A 542 -11.98 14.17 -6.29
C ALA A 542 -12.40 14.93 -7.57
N GLY A 543 -12.24 14.32 -8.74
CA GLY A 543 -12.68 14.87 -10.03
C GLY A 543 -14.15 14.60 -10.38
N GLY A 544 -14.91 13.96 -9.48
CA GLY A 544 -16.33 13.64 -9.69
C GLY A 544 -16.60 12.38 -10.52
N GLU A 545 -15.57 11.61 -10.84
CA GLU A 545 -15.73 10.35 -11.57
C GLU A 545 -16.05 9.20 -10.63
N SER A 546 -16.72 8.16 -11.13
CA SER A 546 -16.90 6.92 -10.38
C SER A 546 -15.55 6.22 -10.15
N GLY A 547 -15.25 5.92 -8.89
CA GLY A 547 -14.09 5.12 -8.49
C GLY A 547 -14.16 3.68 -8.97
N TRP A 548 -15.37 3.15 -9.20
CA TRP A 548 -15.54 1.82 -9.81
C TRP A 548 -15.12 1.81 -11.27
N GLU A 549 -15.42 2.86 -12.01
CA GLU A 549 -15.03 2.97 -13.42
C GLU A 549 -13.51 3.13 -13.60
N MET A 550 -12.77 3.46 -12.53
CA MET A 550 -11.30 3.48 -12.56
C MET A 550 -10.71 2.08 -12.79
N PHE A 551 -11.42 1.02 -12.39
CA PHE A 551 -11.05 -0.37 -12.63
C PHE A 551 -11.71 -0.96 -13.88
N ASN A 552 -12.26 -0.11 -14.75
CA ASN A 552 -12.88 -0.51 -16.00
C ASN A 552 -12.04 -0.10 -17.21
N LEU A 553 -11.36 -1.07 -17.82
CA LEU A 553 -10.52 -0.83 -19.00
C LEU A 553 -11.36 -0.26 -20.15
N GLY A 554 -12.54 -0.80 -20.40
CA GLY A 554 -13.42 -0.34 -21.48
C GLY A 554 -13.89 1.10 -21.27
N TYR A 555 -14.20 1.48 -20.02
CA TYR A 555 -14.51 2.87 -19.68
C TYR A 555 -13.33 3.80 -19.98
N TYR A 556 -12.13 3.45 -19.49
CA TYR A 556 -10.93 4.26 -19.69
C TYR A 556 -10.62 4.47 -21.18
N LEU A 557 -10.64 3.39 -21.97
CA LEU A 557 -10.38 3.43 -23.40
C LEU A 557 -11.42 4.21 -24.20
N LYS A 558 -12.70 4.09 -23.85
CA LYS A 558 -13.78 4.87 -24.46
C LYS A 558 -13.66 6.36 -24.15
N LYS A 559 -13.20 6.69 -22.94
CA LYS A 559 -13.02 8.08 -22.50
C LYS A 559 -11.76 8.72 -23.08
N HIS A 560 -10.71 7.93 -23.28
CA HIS A 560 -9.39 8.39 -23.73
C HIS A 560 -8.87 7.62 -24.97
N PRO A 561 -9.63 7.52 -26.07
CA PRO A 561 -9.20 6.79 -27.26
C PRO A 561 -7.94 7.39 -27.91
N GLU A 562 -7.73 8.69 -27.74
CA GLU A 562 -6.59 9.44 -28.25
C GLU A 562 -5.29 9.12 -27.51
N ARG A 563 -5.37 8.59 -26.28
CA ARG A 563 -4.18 8.30 -25.47
C ARG A 563 -3.62 6.95 -25.83
N ASP A 564 -2.30 6.89 -26.00
CA ASP A 564 -1.60 5.62 -26.12
C ASP A 564 -1.63 4.84 -24.81
N ILE A 565 -1.63 3.51 -24.92
CA ILE A 565 -1.39 2.58 -23.81
C ILE A 565 -0.20 1.67 -24.18
N PRO A 566 0.47 1.04 -23.20
CA PRO A 566 1.49 0.03 -23.50
C PRO A 566 0.94 -1.11 -24.37
N TYR A 567 1.82 -1.80 -25.11
CA TYR A 567 1.40 -3.00 -25.82
C TYR A 567 0.92 -4.06 -24.82
N MET A 568 -0.29 -4.60 -25.02
CA MET A 568 -0.90 -5.52 -24.06
C MET A 568 -0.79 -6.98 -24.51
N PHE A 569 -0.11 -7.81 -23.72
CA PHE A 569 0.02 -9.25 -23.93
C PHE A 569 -0.90 -10.01 -22.96
N LEU A 570 -2.06 -10.44 -23.44
CA LEU A 570 -3.16 -10.91 -22.61
C LEU A 570 -3.33 -12.43 -22.73
N ILE A 571 -2.98 -13.17 -21.69
CA ILE A 571 -3.04 -14.64 -21.69
C ILE A 571 -4.12 -15.11 -20.72
N SER A 572 -5.07 -15.90 -21.23
CA SER A 572 -6.08 -16.59 -20.44
C SER A 572 -5.81 -18.11 -20.50
N GLY A 573 -4.82 -18.54 -19.71
CA GLY A 573 -4.07 -19.78 -19.95
C GLY A 573 -4.87 -21.09 -19.90
N THR A 574 -5.87 -21.18 -19.02
CA THR A 574 -6.67 -22.40 -18.83
C THR A 574 -7.97 -22.42 -19.65
N GLY A 575 -8.27 -21.32 -20.36
CA GLY A 575 -9.48 -21.20 -21.18
C GLY A 575 -10.75 -20.87 -20.40
N LYS A 576 -11.87 -20.86 -21.12
CA LYS A 576 -13.17 -20.32 -20.67
C LYS A 576 -13.81 -21.05 -19.49
N THR A 577 -13.49 -22.34 -19.33
CA THR A 577 -14.26 -23.27 -18.48
C THR A 577 -13.51 -23.77 -17.24
N GLY A 578 -12.25 -23.38 -17.03
CA GLY A 578 -11.45 -23.94 -15.95
C GLY A 578 -10.35 -23.03 -15.42
N GLY A 579 -9.84 -23.40 -14.25
CA GLY A 579 -8.76 -22.70 -13.55
C GLY A 579 -9.12 -21.28 -13.11
N HIS A 580 -8.11 -20.53 -12.72
CA HIS A 580 -8.25 -19.15 -12.26
C HIS A 580 -8.82 -18.20 -13.35
N THR A 581 -8.69 -18.52 -14.63
CA THR A 581 -9.36 -17.74 -15.71
C THR A 581 -10.88 -17.70 -15.51
N ALA A 582 -11.51 -18.85 -15.25
CA ALA A 582 -12.96 -18.93 -15.04
C ALA A 582 -13.40 -18.32 -13.69
N GLU A 583 -12.52 -18.30 -12.69
CA GLU A 583 -12.78 -17.74 -11.37
C GLU A 583 -12.74 -16.20 -11.36
N PHE A 584 -11.83 -15.60 -12.13
CA PHE A 584 -11.48 -14.18 -12.00
C PHE A 584 -11.79 -13.30 -13.21
N GLY A 585 -11.92 -13.83 -14.43
CA GLY A 585 -11.75 -12.97 -15.60
C GLY A 585 -12.53 -13.30 -16.85
N TRP A 586 -12.83 -14.58 -17.14
CA TRP A 586 -13.36 -14.95 -18.47
C TRP A 586 -14.61 -14.16 -18.88
N GLN A 587 -15.50 -13.89 -17.93
CA GLN A 587 -16.73 -13.15 -18.22
C GLN A 587 -16.44 -11.68 -18.58
N ASP A 588 -15.33 -11.09 -18.17
CA ASP A 588 -14.94 -9.71 -18.52
C ASP A 588 -13.94 -9.64 -19.70
N ASP A 589 -13.10 -10.66 -19.89
CA ASP A 589 -11.98 -10.66 -20.83
C ASP A 589 -12.39 -10.32 -22.29
N PRO A 590 -13.37 -11.00 -22.92
CA PRO A 590 -13.77 -10.68 -24.30
C PRO A 590 -14.29 -9.25 -24.46
N ARG A 591 -14.92 -8.68 -23.43
CA ARG A 591 -15.38 -7.28 -23.43
C ARG A 591 -14.20 -6.32 -23.38
N GLY A 592 -13.18 -6.64 -22.58
CA GLY A 592 -11.91 -5.91 -22.53
C GLY A 592 -11.19 -5.92 -23.88
N TRP A 593 -11.10 -7.08 -24.54
CA TRP A 593 -10.48 -7.23 -25.86
C TRP A 593 -11.23 -6.47 -26.94
N ALA A 594 -12.57 -6.52 -26.93
CA ALA A 594 -13.40 -5.71 -27.82
C ALA A 594 -13.12 -4.22 -27.61
N ALA A 595 -13.03 -3.75 -26.36
CA ALA A 595 -12.73 -2.35 -26.08
C ALA A 595 -11.34 -1.91 -26.58
N LEU A 596 -10.32 -2.78 -26.47
CA LEU A 596 -8.98 -2.52 -27.03
C LEU A 596 -9.02 -2.41 -28.55
N ARG A 597 -9.72 -3.33 -29.22
CA ARG A 597 -9.92 -3.32 -30.67
C ARG A 597 -10.66 -2.06 -31.13
N ASP A 598 -11.78 -1.74 -30.49
CA ASP A 598 -12.62 -0.59 -30.84
C ASP A 598 -11.89 0.75 -30.62
N ALA A 599 -11.04 0.82 -29.59
CA ALA A 599 -10.18 1.98 -29.33
C ALA A 599 -8.88 1.98 -30.15
N ARG A 600 -8.68 0.98 -31.01
CA ARG A 600 -7.49 0.82 -31.88
C ARG A 600 -6.19 0.88 -31.08
N GLN A 601 -6.16 0.11 -30.00
CA GLN A 601 -5.02 0.00 -29.09
C GLN A 601 -4.19 -1.24 -29.39
N PRO A 602 -2.90 -1.23 -29.06
CA PRO A 602 -1.97 -2.32 -29.37
C PRO A 602 -2.10 -3.49 -28.39
N PHE A 603 -2.53 -4.66 -28.86
CA PHE A 603 -2.61 -5.85 -28.03
C PHE A 603 -2.56 -7.16 -28.82
N VAL A 604 -2.29 -8.24 -28.07
CA VAL A 604 -2.56 -9.62 -28.44
C VAL A 604 -3.31 -10.30 -27.30
N ALA A 605 -4.22 -11.22 -27.64
CA ALA A 605 -4.88 -12.08 -26.67
C ALA A 605 -4.76 -13.56 -27.05
N TYR A 606 -4.66 -14.43 -26.04
CA TYR A 606 -4.70 -15.88 -26.17
C TYR A 606 -5.63 -16.49 -25.12
N TRP A 607 -6.38 -17.54 -25.48
CA TRP A 607 -7.10 -18.38 -24.52
C TRP A 607 -6.96 -19.86 -24.87
N ALA A 608 -6.66 -20.70 -23.89
CA ALA A 608 -6.52 -22.16 -24.04
C ALA A 608 -5.66 -22.65 -25.24
N GLY A 609 -4.63 -21.90 -25.64
CA GLY A 609 -3.80 -22.24 -26.80
C GLY A 609 -2.49 -21.46 -26.90
N PHE A 610 -2.07 -20.83 -25.81
CA PHE A 610 -0.87 -19.98 -25.80
C PHE A 610 0.42 -20.81 -26.01
N ARG A 611 1.19 -20.46 -27.04
CA ARG A 611 2.47 -21.09 -27.38
C ARG A 611 3.66 -20.27 -26.88
N ARG A 612 4.32 -20.75 -25.82
CA ARG A 612 5.54 -20.11 -25.26
C ARG A 612 6.75 -20.18 -26.21
N ASP A 613 6.73 -21.12 -27.13
CA ASP A 613 7.75 -21.35 -28.16
C ASP A 613 7.43 -20.67 -29.50
N GLY A 614 6.27 -20.02 -29.62
CA GLY A 614 5.86 -19.32 -30.84
C GLY A 614 6.71 -18.09 -31.15
N GLU A 615 6.88 -17.79 -32.43
CA GLU A 615 7.73 -16.68 -32.91
C GLU A 615 7.32 -15.35 -32.30
N GLN A 616 6.01 -15.07 -32.21
CA GLN A 616 5.52 -13.82 -31.65
C GLN A 616 5.94 -13.64 -30.20
N TYR A 617 5.74 -14.65 -29.34
CA TYR A 617 6.11 -14.55 -27.94
C TYR A 617 7.62 -14.32 -27.77
N GLN A 618 8.44 -15.06 -28.52
CA GLN A 618 9.90 -14.91 -28.49
C GLN A 618 10.33 -13.51 -28.93
N ALA A 619 9.70 -12.96 -29.97
CA ALA A 619 10.01 -11.61 -30.43
C ALA A 619 9.53 -10.53 -29.47
N ILE A 620 8.33 -10.63 -28.89
CA ILE A 620 7.85 -9.68 -27.88
C ILE A 620 8.76 -9.68 -26.64
N GLN A 621 9.21 -10.86 -26.20
CA GLN A 621 10.09 -10.98 -25.03
C GLN A 621 11.50 -10.45 -25.28
N ASN A 622 12.09 -10.75 -26.45
CA ASN A 622 13.54 -10.58 -26.66
C ASN A 622 13.93 -9.71 -27.86
N GLY A 623 13.00 -9.43 -28.78
CA GLY A 623 13.29 -8.83 -30.09
C GLY A 623 12.71 -7.44 -30.32
N ILE A 624 11.68 -7.03 -29.55
CA ILE A 624 11.06 -5.71 -29.73
C ILE A 624 11.82 -4.63 -28.96
N THR A 625 12.20 -3.57 -29.68
CA THR A 625 12.67 -2.32 -29.10
C THR A 625 11.49 -1.42 -28.75
N TRP A 626 11.18 -1.32 -27.47
CA TRP A 626 10.11 -0.46 -26.95
C TRP A 626 10.45 1.04 -26.97
N GLY A 627 9.44 1.89 -26.86
CA GLY A 627 9.58 3.36 -26.88
C GLY A 627 9.49 4.01 -28.27
N LYS A 628 9.42 3.20 -29.33
CA LYS A 628 9.12 3.62 -30.71
C LYS A 628 7.63 3.53 -31.02
N SER A 629 7.21 4.08 -32.16
CA SER A 629 5.86 3.84 -32.67
C SER A 629 5.65 2.36 -32.96
N LEU A 630 4.42 1.88 -32.80
CA LEU A 630 4.06 0.46 -32.96
C LEU A 630 2.66 0.33 -33.59
N PRO A 631 2.32 -0.83 -34.19
CA PRO A 631 1.01 -1.02 -34.80
C PRO A 631 -0.01 -1.52 -33.78
N ALA A 632 -1.20 -0.94 -33.81
CA ALA A 632 -2.40 -1.56 -33.27
C ALA A 632 -3.10 -2.33 -34.39
N PHE A 633 -3.12 -3.66 -34.25
CA PHE A 633 -3.82 -4.57 -35.14
C PHE A 633 -5.26 -4.76 -34.68
N ALA A 634 -6.19 -4.78 -35.64
CA ALA A 634 -7.60 -5.05 -35.38
C ALA A 634 -8.23 -5.78 -36.57
N ASN A 635 -9.31 -6.53 -36.32
CA ASN A 635 -10.10 -7.20 -37.36
C ASN A 635 -9.24 -8.07 -38.28
N CYS A 636 -8.33 -8.87 -37.71
CA CYS A 636 -7.49 -9.76 -38.49
C CYS A 636 -8.31 -10.97 -38.95
N SER A 637 -8.19 -11.35 -40.23
CA SER A 637 -8.90 -12.49 -40.80
C SER A 637 -8.51 -13.85 -40.19
N LEU A 638 -7.45 -13.89 -39.35
CA LEU A 638 -7.00 -15.07 -38.64
C LEU A 638 -7.47 -15.11 -37.17
N ASP A 639 -8.13 -14.06 -36.68
CA ASP A 639 -8.62 -13.99 -35.30
C ASP A 639 -9.68 -15.07 -35.05
N ASN A 640 -9.60 -15.71 -33.87
CA ASN A 640 -10.64 -16.61 -33.40
C ASN A 640 -11.77 -15.81 -32.72
N ASN A 641 -12.93 -16.42 -32.58
CA ASN A 641 -14.06 -15.80 -31.91
C ASN A 641 -14.00 -16.03 -30.39
N PRO A 642 -13.71 -15.00 -29.56
CA PRO A 642 -13.69 -15.18 -28.11
C PRO A 642 -15.10 -15.35 -27.53
N GLY A 643 -16.17 -15.03 -28.27
CA GLY A 643 -17.53 -15.01 -27.76
C GLY A 643 -17.82 -13.83 -26.83
N SER A 644 -18.93 -13.91 -26.10
CA SER A 644 -19.43 -12.85 -25.22
C SER A 644 -18.95 -12.91 -23.76
N GLY A 645 -18.07 -13.86 -23.41
CA GLY A 645 -17.68 -14.14 -22.03
C GLY A 645 -18.58 -15.16 -21.31
N ASP A 646 -19.67 -15.62 -21.96
CA ASP A 646 -20.31 -16.89 -21.58
C ASP A 646 -19.34 -18.04 -21.95
N PRO A 647 -19.02 -18.97 -21.03
CA PRO A 647 -18.17 -20.12 -21.35
C PRO A 647 -18.68 -21.01 -22.49
N ASN A 648 -19.97 -20.94 -22.84
CA ASN A 648 -20.58 -21.71 -23.93
C ASN A 648 -20.61 -20.98 -25.28
N ASP A 649 -20.08 -19.75 -25.35
CA ASP A 649 -20.09 -18.91 -26.55
C ASP A 649 -18.67 -18.68 -27.11
N GLY A 650 -18.54 -18.67 -28.43
CA GLY A 650 -17.27 -18.57 -29.17
C GLY A 650 -16.38 -19.83 -29.12
N ASP A 651 -15.21 -19.74 -29.74
CA ASP A 651 -14.27 -20.86 -29.90
C ASP A 651 -13.62 -21.25 -28.57
N PRO A 652 -13.49 -22.55 -28.21
CA PRO A 652 -13.00 -22.97 -26.87
C PRO A 652 -11.54 -22.61 -26.60
N TYR A 653 -10.74 -22.45 -27.66
CA TYR A 653 -9.35 -21.98 -27.63
C TYR A 653 -9.13 -21.04 -28.82
N GLY A 654 -8.15 -20.14 -28.73
CA GLY A 654 -7.85 -19.24 -29.83
C GLY A 654 -6.96 -18.08 -29.45
N GLN A 655 -6.86 -17.15 -30.40
CA GLN A 655 -6.05 -15.94 -30.30
C GLN A 655 -6.74 -14.75 -31.00
N ILE A 656 -6.33 -13.54 -30.61
CA ILE A 656 -6.55 -12.30 -31.36
C ILE A 656 -5.18 -11.66 -31.61
N ASN A 657 -4.85 -11.33 -32.86
CA ASN A 657 -3.58 -10.76 -33.33
C ASN A 657 -2.31 -11.60 -33.08
N GLY A 658 -2.43 -12.84 -32.63
CA GLY A 658 -1.38 -13.78 -32.23
C GLY A 658 -0.52 -14.36 -33.36
N TRP A 659 -0.84 -14.07 -34.61
CA TRP A 659 -0.05 -14.46 -35.81
C TRP A 659 0.64 -13.28 -36.48
N LEU A 660 0.55 -12.08 -35.90
CA LEU A 660 1.06 -10.85 -36.49
C LEU A 660 2.29 -10.34 -35.73
N LEU A 661 3.26 -9.80 -36.45
CA LEU A 661 4.38 -9.09 -35.87
C LEU A 661 4.77 -7.86 -36.69
N TRP A 662 5.69 -7.07 -36.15
CA TRP A 662 6.29 -5.94 -36.81
C TRP A 662 7.79 -5.88 -36.55
N ASP A 663 8.50 -5.18 -37.43
CA ASP A 663 9.90 -4.86 -37.23
C ASP A 663 10.00 -3.54 -36.44
N SER A 664 10.47 -3.63 -35.20
CA SER A 664 10.65 -2.45 -34.33
C SER A 664 11.90 -1.65 -34.68
N VAL A 665 12.80 -2.16 -35.52
CA VAL A 665 14.06 -1.49 -35.86
C VAL A 665 13.84 -0.50 -36.99
N ASP A 666 13.08 -0.88 -38.02
CA ASP A 666 12.97 -0.16 -39.29
C ASP A 666 11.89 0.96 -39.33
N VAL A 667 11.31 1.27 -38.17
CA VAL A 667 10.27 2.28 -38.00
C VAL A 667 10.76 3.66 -38.45
N VAL A 668 10.00 4.30 -39.33
CA VAL A 668 10.17 5.71 -39.70
C VAL A 668 9.03 6.51 -39.09
N ASP A 669 9.36 7.52 -38.29
CA ASP A 669 8.41 8.42 -37.65
C ASP A 669 8.93 9.85 -37.81
N GLU A 670 8.50 10.50 -38.89
CA GLU A 670 8.89 11.83 -39.31
C GLU A 670 7.66 12.74 -39.45
N PRO A 671 7.81 14.07 -39.44
CA PRO A 671 6.67 14.99 -39.40
C PRO A 671 5.60 14.79 -40.48
N ILE A 672 5.96 14.26 -41.65
CA ILE A 672 5.05 14.06 -42.79
C ILE A 672 5.03 12.61 -43.31
N ARG A 673 5.68 11.68 -42.59
CA ARG A 673 5.91 10.32 -43.07
C ARG A 673 5.97 9.33 -41.90
N TRP A 674 5.22 8.25 -42.03
CA TRP A 674 5.34 7.09 -41.17
C TRP A 674 5.53 5.82 -41.99
N GLU A 675 6.45 4.96 -41.59
CA GLU A 675 6.64 3.66 -42.23
C GLU A 675 6.99 2.56 -41.22
N MET A 676 6.54 1.34 -41.49
CA MET A 676 6.84 0.17 -40.65
C MET A 676 6.68 -1.11 -41.45
N THR A 677 7.54 -2.09 -41.18
CA THR A 677 7.34 -3.45 -41.69
C THR A 677 6.46 -4.26 -40.74
N VAL A 678 5.40 -4.88 -41.27
CA VAL A 678 4.53 -5.83 -40.57
C VAL A 678 4.50 -7.17 -41.30
N TYR A 679 4.25 -8.27 -40.60
CA TYR A 679 4.28 -9.60 -41.20
C TYR A 679 3.47 -10.64 -40.43
N VAL A 680 3.10 -11.72 -41.14
CA VAL A 680 2.57 -12.94 -40.53
C VAL A 680 3.75 -13.80 -40.06
N THR A 681 3.69 -14.34 -38.85
CA THR A 681 4.76 -15.18 -38.30
C THR A 681 4.95 -16.46 -39.12
N GLY A 682 6.19 -16.95 -39.18
CA GLY A 682 6.56 -18.12 -39.98
C GLY A 682 5.88 -19.42 -39.52
N ASP A 683 5.53 -19.49 -38.23
CA ASP A 683 4.85 -20.60 -37.57
C ASP A 683 3.32 -20.58 -37.68
N CYS A 684 2.75 -19.59 -38.37
CA CYS A 684 1.36 -19.58 -38.80
C CYS A 684 1.14 -20.57 -39.96
N MET A 685 0.00 -21.25 -40.01
CA MET A 685 -0.32 -22.16 -41.13
C MET A 685 -0.64 -21.40 -42.42
N GLU A 686 -1.27 -20.23 -42.30
CA GLU A 686 -1.62 -19.38 -43.44
C GLU A 686 -0.44 -18.52 -43.87
N ASN A 687 -0.34 -18.24 -45.17
CA ASN A 687 0.75 -17.43 -45.72
C ASN A 687 0.46 -15.92 -45.66
N ASN A 688 -0.80 -15.55 -45.47
CA ASN A 688 -1.25 -14.16 -45.43
C ASN A 688 -2.55 -14.00 -44.64
N CYS A 689 -2.88 -12.77 -44.31
CA CYS A 689 -4.16 -12.35 -43.74
C CYS A 689 -4.53 -10.95 -44.22
N THR A 690 -5.77 -10.53 -43.98
CA THR A 690 -6.15 -9.11 -43.98
C THR A 690 -6.28 -8.62 -42.55
N VAL A 691 -5.87 -7.37 -42.29
CA VAL A 691 -5.92 -6.78 -40.96
C VAL A 691 -5.99 -5.27 -41.04
N ASP A 692 -6.65 -4.62 -40.08
CA ASP A 692 -6.60 -3.18 -39.92
C ASP A 692 -5.34 -2.79 -39.15
N VAL A 693 -4.61 -1.78 -39.64
CA VAL A 693 -3.37 -1.31 -38.99
C VAL A 693 -3.48 0.16 -38.63
N THR A 694 -3.38 0.46 -37.33
CA THR A 694 -3.36 1.84 -36.80
C THR A 694 -2.00 2.14 -36.16
N PRO A 695 -1.20 3.09 -36.67
CA PRO A 695 0.02 3.53 -36.00
C PRO A 695 -0.29 4.18 -34.64
N ARG A 696 0.38 3.73 -33.58
CA ARG A 696 0.30 4.25 -32.20
C ARG A 696 1.68 4.65 -31.70
N HIS A 697 1.74 5.39 -30.59
CA HIS A 697 2.99 5.88 -29.99
C HIS A 697 3.82 6.79 -30.90
N LEU A 698 3.15 7.53 -31.79
CA LEU A 698 3.80 8.45 -32.73
C LEU A 698 4.48 9.61 -31.99
N LYS A 699 5.70 9.95 -32.42
CA LYS A 699 6.55 10.97 -31.80
C LYS A 699 6.64 12.23 -32.65
N GLN A 700 6.89 12.11 -33.95
CA GLN A 700 7.06 13.24 -34.86
C GLN A 700 5.89 13.36 -35.83
N PHE A 701 5.39 12.24 -36.35
CA PHE A 701 4.22 12.19 -37.20
C PHE A 701 2.98 12.46 -36.36
N LYS A 702 2.46 13.69 -36.43
CA LYS A 702 1.34 14.16 -35.61
C LYS A 702 0.13 14.51 -36.47
N PRO A 703 -0.55 13.50 -37.03
CA PRO A 703 -1.70 13.74 -37.87
C PRO A 703 -2.86 14.32 -37.04
N THR A 704 -3.56 15.32 -37.59
CA THR A 704 -4.70 15.97 -36.93
C THR A 704 -6.01 15.47 -37.51
N ALA A 705 -7.11 15.58 -36.77
CA ALA A 705 -8.42 15.13 -37.22
C ALA A 705 -8.82 15.67 -38.60
N GLY A 706 -9.34 14.79 -39.46
CA GLY A 706 -9.81 15.11 -40.80
C GLY A 706 -8.75 15.29 -41.89
N GLN A 707 -7.46 15.19 -41.59
CA GLN A 707 -6.39 15.19 -42.59
C GLN A 707 -6.42 13.93 -43.46
N THR A 708 -6.02 14.07 -44.73
CA THR A 708 -5.91 12.96 -45.69
C THR A 708 -4.45 12.68 -45.98
N PHE A 709 -4.11 11.39 -46.06
CA PHE A 709 -2.77 10.88 -46.35
C PHE A 709 -2.84 9.87 -47.48
N LYS A 710 -1.76 9.73 -48.22
CA LYS A 710 -1.54 8.61 -49.14
C LYS A 710 -0.89 7.46 -48.41
N TRP A 711 -1.21 6.23 -48.79
CA TRP A 711 -0.54 5.06 -48.25
C TRP A 711 -0.20 4.02 -49.33
N THR A 712 0.82 3.22 -49.05
CA THR A 712 1.23 2.06 -49.86
C THR A 712 1.58 0.87 -48.96
N ASN A 713 1.38 -0.33 -49.46
CA ASN A 713 1.81 -1.60 -48.88
C ASN A 713 2.67 -2.33 -49.92
N THR A 714 3.95 -2.50 -49.62
CA THR A 714 4.93 -3.11 -50.52
C THR A 714 5.49 -4.38 -49.89
N THR A 715 5.45 -5.50 -50.60
CA THR A 715 6.09 -6.75 -50.19
C THR A 715 7.60 -6.62 -50.29
N LEU A 716 8.32 -6.99 -49.22
CA LEU A 716 9.79 -6.92 -49.21
C LEU A 716 10.45 -8.08 -49.97
N ALA A 717 9.75 -9.21 -50.10
CA ALA A 717 10.25 -10.38 -50.82
C ALA A 717 10.55 -10.11 -52.31
N ASP A 718 9.74 -9.27 -52.97
CA ASP A 718 9.84 -8.99 -54.41
C ASP A 718 9.74 -7.48 -54.77
N GLY A 719 9.59 -6.61 -53.77
CA GLY A 719 9.49 -5.16 -53.95
C GLY A 719 8.18 -4.68 -54.56
N LYS A 720 7.16 -5.54 -54.66
CA LYS A 720 5.90 -5.22 -55.34
C LYS A 720 4.94 -4.46 -54.42
N THR A 721 4.38 -3.34 -54.91
CA THR A 721 3.26 -2.69 -54.22
C THR A 721 1.99 -3.52 -54.43
N ILE A 722 1.48 -4.11 -53.35
CA ILE A 722 0.28 -4.96 -53.35
C ILE A 722 -0.97 -4.23 -52.85
N GLY A 723 -0.82 -3.01 -52.32
CA GLY A 723 -1.93 -2.15 -51.92
C GLY A 723 -1.51 -0.68 -51.92
N SER A 724 -2.44 0.21 -52.23
CA SER A 724 -2.24 1.66 -52.11
C SER A 724 -3.58 2.38 -52.05
N GLY A 725 -3.58 3.60 -51.53
CA GLY A 725 -4.79 4.41 -51.49
C GLY A 725 -4.62 5.73 -50.76
N THR A 726 -5.75 6.28 -50.33
CA THR A 726 -5.80 7.43 -49.41
C THR A 726 -6.54 7.03 -48.15
N VAL A 727 -6.17 7.63 -47.03
CA VAL A 727 -6.79 7.41 -45.73
C VAL A 727 -7.01 8.75 -45.05
N LYS A 728 -8.12 8.89 -44.32
CA LYS A 728 -8.46 10.10 -43.58
C LYS A 728 -8.34 9.81 -42.08
N THR A 729 -7.75 10.73 -41.32
CA THR A 729 -7.76 10.64 -39.86
C THR A 729 -9.18 10.79 -39.31
N ASP A 730 -9.46 10.06 -38.26
CA ASP A 730 -10.70 10.21 -37.52
C ASP A 730 -10.73 11.46 -36.63
N LYS A 731 -11.78 11.61 -35.83
CA LYS A 731 -11.95 12.74 -34.89
C LYS A 731 -10.89 12.81 -33.79
N TRP A 732 -10.16 11.73 -33.54
CA TRP A 732 -9.09 11.64 -32.54
C TRP A 732 -7.69 11.80 -33.16
N GLY A 733 -7.60 11.98 -34.48
CA GLY A 733 -6.33 12.06 -35.19
C GLY A 733 -5.70 10.70 -35.48
N LEU A 734 -6.42 9.59 -35.30
CA LEU A 734 -5.91 8.25 -35.60
C LEU A 734 -6.05 7.93 -37.09
N ILE A 735 -5.03 7.29 -37.67
CA ILE A 735 -5.02 6.79 -39.04
C ILE A 735 -5.14 5.27 -39.00
N THR A 736 -6.13 4.70 -39.69
CA THR A 736 -6.31 3.25 -39.80
C THR A 736 -6.29 2.84 -41.25
N LEU A 737 -5.36 1.93 -41.60
CA LEU A 737 -5.35 1.29 -42.91
C LEU A 737 -6.22 0.04 -42.82
N ASP A 738 -7.42 0.11 -43.39
CA ASP A 738 -8.41 -0.96 -43.28
C ASP A 738 -8.05 -2.15 -44.17
N GLN A 739 -8.13 -3.36 -43.59
CA GLN A 739 -8.02 -4.66 -44.28
C GLN A 739 -6.82 -4.78 -45.23
N VAL A 740 -5.65 -4.29 -44.82
CA VAL A 740 -4.42 -4.44 -45.61
C VAL A 740 -3.94 -5.89 -45.60
N THR A 741 -3.48 -6.37 -46.74
CA THR A 741 -2.89 -7.72 -46.85
C THR A 741 -1.51 -7.75 -46.18
N VAL A 742 -1.32 -8.65 -45.23
CA VAL A 742 -0.03 -8.90 -44.57
C VAL A 742 0.38 -10.35 -44.84
N THR A 743 1.65 -10.57 -45.15
CA THR A 743 2.18 -11.86 -45.61
C THR A 743 3.41 -12.27 -44.80
N LYS A 744 3.81 -13.54 -44.92
CA LYS A 744 5.11 -14.01 -44.41
C LYS A 744 6.31 -13.37 -45.12
N GLY A 745 6.12 -12.85 -46.34
CA GLY A 745 7.14 -12.16 -47.14
C GLY A 745 7.48 -10.75 -46.66
N ARG A 746 6.93 -10.33 -45.51
CA ARG A 746 7.05 -8.99 -44.90
C ARG A 746 6.49 -7.86 -45.77
N ASN A 747 5.75 -6.96 -45.14
CA ASN A 747 5.00 -5.90 -45.80
C ASN A 747 5.39 -4.54 -45.23
N ARG A 748 6.01 -3.70 -46.05
CA ARG A 748 6.35 -2.32 -45.72
C ARG A 748 5.13 -1.43 -45.94
N LEU A 749 4.52 -0.99 -44.84
CA LEU A 749 3.46 0.01 -44.85
C LEU A 749 4.10 1.40 -44.81
N LYS A 750 3.60 2.30 -45.64
CA LYS A 750 4.05 3.69 -45.73
C LYS A 750 2.85 4.61 -45.79
N ILE A 751 2.87 5.67 -44.99
CA ILE A 751 1.86 6.73 -44.93
C ILE A 751 2.59 8.06 -45.12
N THR A 752 2.13 8.87 -46.07
CA THR A 752 2.73 10.18 -46.37
C THR A 752 1.66 11.23 -46.61
N LYS A 753 1.91 12.45 -46.17
CA LYS A 753 1.02 13.59 -46.40
C LYS A 753 0.90 13.94 -47.88
#